data_AF-A0A955EIN6-F1
#
_entry.id   AF-A0A955EIN6-F1
#
_cell.length_a   1.000
_cell.length_b   1.000
_cell.length_c   1.000
_cell.angle_alpha   90.00
_cell.angle_beta   90.00
_cell.angle_gamma   90.00
#
_symmetry.space_group_name_H-M   'P 1'
#
loop_
_entity.id
_entity.type
_entity.pdbx_description
1 polymer ?
#
loop_
_entity_poly.entity_id
_entity_poly.type
_entity_poly.pdbx_seq_one_letter_code
_entity_poly.pdbx_strand_id
1 'polypeptide(L)'
;MLLTLILIVCLTPLVGVVIVEVGCLGRRIDPRATCRGCRARLPTNPAPACPACAHPTPRPCLPARPWYLLISLGGVMAIGGFAIAGLTIISGLLILLVSTVFGGSSSGSPGFDLSLVPSMMGLAGLVLIGVGWRSRRLDRHPVCAACRYDLHGLPDRPKLCAECGSDLTLPRATRIGNRAHRPRLLTTGFLLFISGGMLLLLTASGHLTTPTWWLRSQVARGVDAHDGHIAGQLVDRIDRGTLPPSSILPIIDTLLKRQGDQDAAWHDEYAALIERCWAAGLLTPQQTDTFFRQAIEPGLRFEMRNRLRVGEPILLGLGQDPVFRVSQDFQFGMGTVDASLALRLKQIRVDGMALDFEPRWYRNAYNLAPRAGIRGGGDWLDLPIEEGWHMLALDFDVMIMPDGMTDPAAALHSWTYSWVHEVDAVGPGDPLVTTIDDPSLEAAILGSLRYGVGDVLIHAGYDALVRAPRPHFQQPPVALAFDMYYRFAGREVRVTSIVCRMGEGGPFSLYPKPGAVFPEADRIDLIFRANPALAEHIPGIEQVWGGEIVLKDVPVGNVPFESHAPERRAAAFADAFVVSGHGHAVLRRTDEEVTLRWHTELRITLPTAGAWEAIWLREDGSESAVGTLSGHRGDHTEISLKFKPVVPGERIHVVLRPIPERAEELGVTDEIWFTDPIPLQLQVP
;
A
#
# COMPACT_ATOMS: atom_id res chain seq x y z
N MET A 1 -8.46 15.25 24.74
CA MET A 1 -9.11 15.71 25.99
C MET A 1 -8.82 17.16 26.34
N LEU A 2 -7.57 17.60 26.50
CA LEU A 2 -7.25 19.00 26.87
C LEU A 2 -7.80 20.02 25.86
N LEU A 3 -7.67 19.74 24.56
CA LEU A 3 -8.22 20.56 23.47
C LEU A 3 -9.75 20.66 23.52
N THR A 4 -10.42 19.55 23.86
CA THR A 4 -11.88 19.46 24.03
C THR A 4 -12.33 20.33 25.20
N LEU A 5 -11.58 20.31 26.31
CA LEU A 5 -11.85 21.14 27.48
C LEU A 5 -11.68 22.63 27.16
N ILE A 6 -10.65 23.00 26.41
CA ILE A 6 -10.40 24.37 25.95
C ILE A 6 -11.53 24.84 25.03
N LEU A 7 -11.99 24.01 24.09
CA LEU A 7 -13.10 24.33 23.19
C LEU A 7 -14.40 24.55 23.96
N ILE A 8 -14.72 23.69 24.93
CA ILE A 8 -15.91 23.85 25.78
C ILE A 8 -15.81 25.15 26.59
N VAL A 9 -14.69 25.40 27.27
CA VAL A 9 -14.49 26.60 28.11
C VAL A 9 -14.54 27.88 27.27
N CYS A 10 -13.98 27.89 26.06
CA CYS A 10 -13.97 29.07 25.19
C CYS A 10 -15.30 29.32 24.48
N LEU A 11 -16.09 28.29 24.16
CA LEU A 11 -17.38 28.43 23.46
C LEU A 11 -18.56 28.73 24.41
N THR A 12 -18.47 28.31 25.68
CA THR A 12 -19.51 28.58 26.69
C THR A 12 -19.87 30.06 26.85
N PRO A 13 -18.92 31.02 26.93
CA PRO A 13 -19.27 32.44 27.04
C PRO A 13 -19.90 33.01 25.76
N LEU A 14 -19.60 32.45 24.58
CA LEU A 14 -20.20 32.85 23.30
C LEU A 14 -21.69 32.49 23.23
N VAL A 15 -22.07 31.32 23.76
CA VAL A 15 -23.47 30.91 23.90
C VAL A 15 -24.20 31.80 24.92
N GLY A 16 -23.53 32.15 26.02
CA GLY A 16 -24.08 33.08 27.03
C GLY A 16 -24.39 34.47 26.47
N VAL A 17 -23.51 35.03 25.65
CA VAL A 17 -23.71 36.37 25.03
C VAL A 17 -24.88 36.37 24.04
N VAL A 18 -25.06 35.29 23.27
CA VAL A 18 -26.19 35.16 22.33
C VAL A 18 -27.53 35.02 23.06
N ILE A 19 -27.58 34.29 24.18
CA ILE A 19 -28.80 34.12 24.99
C ILE A 19 -29.19 35.43 25.68
N VAL A 20 -28.23 36.20 26.19
CA VAL A 20 -28.49 37.49 26.88
C VAL A 20 -28.97 38.57 25.89
N GLU A 21 -28.43 38.65 24.67
CA GLU A 21 -28.92 39.61 23.66
C GLU A 21 -30.35 39.30 23.18
N VAL A 22 -30.73 38.02 23.07
CA VAL A 22 -32.08 37.61 22.65
C VAL A 22 -33.10 37.82 23.79
N GLY A 23 -32.70 37.59 25.05
CA GLY A 23 -33.55 37.84 26.23
C GLY A 23 -33.89 39.32 26.44
N CYS A 24 -32.96 40.24 26.15
CA CYS A 24 -33.18 41.68 26.33
C CYS A 24 -34.17 42.31 25.34
N LEU A 25 -34.52 41.64 24.23
CA LEU A 25 -35.55 42.12 23.29
C LEU A 25 -36.99 41.93 23.81
N GLY A 26 -37.21 41.11 24.84
CA GLY A 26 -38.55 40.71 25.31
C GLY A 26 -39.17 41.55 26.43
N ARG A 27 -38.45 42.49 27.06
CA ARG A 27 -38.97 43.27 28.21
C ARG A 27 -38.72 44.77 28.08
N ARG A 28 -39.63 45.47 27.38
CA ARG A 28 -39.99 46.86 27.69
C ARG A 28 -41.51 46.98 27.61
N ILE A 29 -42.18 46.67 28.72
CA ILE A 29 -43.56 47.08 28.96
C ILE A 29 -43.46 48.51 29.52
N ASP A 30 -44.07 49.46 28.83
CA ASP A 30 -44.14 50.86 29.22
C ASP A 30 -45.11 51.04 30.41
N PRO A 31 -44.68 51.50 31.59
CA PRO A 31 -45.56 51.68 32.74
C PRO A 31 -46.36 52.99 32.72
N ARG A 32 -46.43 53.72 31.59
CA ARG A 32 -47.15 55.01 31.51
C ARG A 32 -48.33 54.98 30.53
N ALA A 33 -49.38 54.25 30.88
CA ALA A 33 -50.71 54.51 30.32
C ALA A 33 -51.38 55.67 31.09
N THR A 34 -51.39 56.87 30.50
CA THR A 34 -52.15 58.02 31.01
C THR A 34 -53.59 58.01 30.48
N CYS A 35 -54.56 58.13 31.38
CA CYS A 35 -55.98 58.28 31.04
C CYS A 35 -56.22 59.69 30.46
N ARG A 36 -56.68 59.78 29.20
CA ARG A 36 -57.05 61.04 28.55
C ARG A 36 -58.36 61.56 29.14
N GLY A 37 -58.30 62.38 30.19
CA GLY A 37 -59.49 63.05 30.74
C GLY A 37 -59.25 63.97 31.94
N CYS A 38 -58.16 63.80 32.70
CA CYS A 38 -57.83 64.70 33.80
C CYS A 38 -56.32 64.86 33.95
N ARG A 39 -55.80 66.09 33.74
CA ARG A 39 -54.41 66.46 34.02
C ARG A 39 -54.24 66.81 35.50
N ALA A 40 -54.30 65.83 36.39
CA ALA A 40 -53.84 65.98 37.77
C ALA A 40 -52.94 64.81 38.15
N ARG A 41 -51.77 65.10 38.76
CA ARG A 41 -50.88 64.09 39.35
C ARG A 41 -51.53 63.56 40.63
N LEU A 42 -51.70 62.24 40.73
CA LEU A 42 -52.15 61.59 41.96
C LEU A 42 -50.99 61.57 42.99
N PRO A 43 -51.19 62.00 44.24
CA PRO A 43 -50.28 61.71 45.34
C PRO A 43 -50.54 60.31 45.91
N THR A 44 -49.46 59.65 46.33
CA THR A 44 -49.43 58.31 46.92
C THR A 44 -49.84 58.35 48.40
N ASN A 45 -51.15 58.32 48.70
CA ASN A 45 -51.69 57.66 49.90
C ASN A 45 -53.23 57.62 49.92
N PRO A 46 -53.84 56.67 50.65
CA PRO A 46 -55.27 56.36 50.52
C PRO A 46 -56.16 57.17 51.49
N ALA A 47 -57.37 57.48 51.00
CA ALA A 47 -58.63 57.85 51.68
C ALA A 47 -59.11 59.29 51.44
N PRO A 48 -60.43 59.58 51.55
CA PRO A 48 -61.59 58.80 51.08
C PRO A 48 -62.51 59.62 50.15
N ALA A 49 -63.43 58.91 49.47
CA ALA A 49 -64.63 59.35 48.75
C ALA A 49 -64.76 60.84 48.35
N CYS A 50 -64.59 61.12 47.06
CA CYS A 50 -65.00 62.38 46.43
C CYS A 50 -66.54 62.42 46.27
N PRO A 51 -67.27 63.40 46.83
CA PRO A 51 -68.73 63.47 46.78
C PRO A 51 -69.30 64.10 45.47
N ALA A 52 -68.48 64.33 44.44
CA ALA A 52 -68.85 65.19 43.31
C ALA A 52 -69.30 64.47 42.02
N CYS A 53 -69.72 63.19 42.09
CA CYS A 53 -70.20 62.47 40.90
C CYS A 53 -71.61 61.91 41.11
N ALA A 54 -72.58 62.80 41.26
CA ALA A 54 -73.99 62.48 41.04
C ALA A 54 -74.34 62.78 39.58
N HIS A 55 -74.32 61.76 38.71
CA HIS A 55 -75.21 61.70 37.55
C HIS A 55 -75.56 60.25 37.20
N PRO A 56 -76.79 60.00 36.69
CA PRO A 56 -77.37 58.68 36.61
C PRO A 56 -77.17 58.02 35.23
N THR A 57 -77.31 56.69 35.26
CA THR A 57 -77.48 55.70 34.16
C THR A 57 -76.23 54.93 33.69
N PRO A 58 -76.26 53.59 33.75
CA PRO A 58 -75.21 52.72 33.24
C PRO A 58 -75.41 52.42 31.74
N ARG A 59 -74.34 52.42 30.95
CA ARG A 59 -74.29 51.72 29.66
C ARG A 59 -73.42 50.47 29.79
N PRO A 60 -73.87 49.31 29.28
CA PRO A 60 -73.17 48.04 29.49
C PRO A 60 -71.88 47.95 28.68
N CYS A 61 -70.83 47.41 29.31
CA CYS A 61 -69.57 47.06 28.67
C CYS A 61 -69.78 45.91 27.66
N LEU A 62 -69.38 46.12 26.41
CA LEU A 62 -69.18 45.04 25.43
C LEU A 62 -67.87 44.28 25.75
N PRO A 63 -67.85 42.94 25.65
CA PRO A 63 -66.63 42.16 25.91
C PRO A 63 -65.59 42.35 24.80
N ALA A 64 -64.31 42.39 25.20
CA ALA A 64 -63.17 42.46 24.31
C ALA A 64 -63.14 41.26 23.35
N ARG A 65 -62.89 41.53 22.05
CA ARG A 65 -62.82 40.50 21.00
C ARG A 65 -61.57 39.60 21.17
N PRO A 66 -61.66 38.27 21.02
CA PRO A 66 -60.59 37.28 21.27
C PRO A 66 -59.36 37.30 20.32
N TRP A 67 -59.22 38.30 19.46
CA TRP A 67 -58.33 38.24 18.30
C TRP A 67 -56.91 38.71 18.67
N TYR A 68 -56.78 39.48 19.75
CA TYR A 68 -55.49 39.94 20.30
C TYR A 68 -54.68 38.81 20.96
N LEU A 69 -55.32 37.75 21.45
CA LEU A 69 -54.65 36.59 22.05
C LEU A 69 -54.04 35.64 21.00
N LEU A 70 -54.63 35.54 19.81
CA LEU A 70 -54.12 34.68 18.73
C LEU A 70 -52.87 35.27 18.05
N ILE A 71 -52.77 36.60 17.92
CA ILE A 71 -51.60 37.25 17.32
C ILE A 71 -50.38 37.23 18.27
N SER A 72 -50.62 37.30 19.57
CA SER A 72 -49.56 37.22 20.58
C SER A 72 -49.05 35.78 20.79
N LEU A 73 -49.91 34.76 20.67
CA LEU A 73 -49.45 33.35 20.65
C LEU A 73 -48.62 32.99 19.41
N GLY A 74 -49.01 33.49 18.22
CA GLY A 74 -48.28 33.21 16.98
C GLY A 74 -46.85 33.78 16.96
N GLY A 75 -46.63 34.94 17.58
CA GLY A 75 -45.30 35.55 17.70
C GLY A 75 -44.36 34.79 18.65
N VAL A 76 -44.89 34.25 19.75
CA VAL A 76 -44.11 33.45 20.72
C VAL A 76 -43.75 32.08 20.13
N MET A 77 -44.67 31.45 19.39
CA MET A 77 -44.42 30.18 18.69
C MET A 77 -43.35 30.31 17.58
N ALA A 78 -43.35 31.41 16.81
CA ALA A 78 -42.34 31.62 15.77
C ALA A 78 -40.93 31.85 16.34
N ILE A 79 -40.80 32.61 17.44
CA ILE A 79 -39.51 32.85 18.09
C ILE A 79 -38.99 31.56 18.76
N GLY A 80 -39.88 30.77 19.39
CA GLY A 80 -39.55 29.45 19.92
C GLY A 80 -39.10 28.46 18.84
N GLY A 81 -39.76 28.46 17.67
CA GLY A 81 -39.41 27.62 16.53
C GLY A 81 -38.02 27.89 15.96
N PHE A 82 -37.59 29.15 15.87
CA PHE A 82 -36.23 29.50 15.43
C PHE A 82 -35.16 29.11 16.46
N ALA A 83 -35.45 29.21 17.75
CA ALA A 83 -34.53 28.78 18.80
C ALA A 83 -34.37 27.25 18.82
N ILE A 84 -35.47 26.50 18.67
CA ILE A 84 -35.46 25.04 18.60
C ILE A 84 -34.75 24.58 17.33
N ALA A 85 -35.07 25.14 16.16
CA ALA A 85 -34.39 24.79 14.91
C ALA A 85 -32.88 25.10 14.96
N GLY A 86 -32.48 26.22 15.57
CA GLY A 86 -31.08 26.58 15.79
C GLY A 86 -30.37 25.58 16.70
N LEU A 87 -30.99 25.18 17.82
CA LEU A 87 -30.46 24.16 18.71
C LEU A 87 -30.35 22.80 18.02
N THR A 88 -31.35 22.39 17.23
CA THR A 88 -31.32 21.11 16.52
C THR A 88 -30.23 21.06 15.45
N ILE A 89 -29.96 22.18 14.76
CA ILE A 89 -28.85 22.28 13.79
C ILE A 89 -27.50 22.23 14.52
N ILE A 90 -27.36 22.94 15.64
CA ILE A 90 -26.12 22.92 16.44
C ILE A 90 -25.87 21.53 17.02
N SER A 91 -26.90 20.88 17.57
CA SER A 91 -26.82 19.51 18.08
C SER A 91 -26.53 18.51 16.96
N GLY A 92 -27.15 18.67 15.78
CA GLY A 92 -26.88 17.82 14.62
C GLY A 92 -25.44 17.95 14.13
N LEU A 93 -24.89 19.17 14.06
CA LEU A 93 -23.48 19.42 13.75
C LEU A 93 -22.56 18.82 14.82
N LEU A 94 -22.91 18.92 16.10
CA LEU A 94 -22.14 18.33 17.19
C LEU A 94 -22.13 16.79 17.12
N ILE A 95 -23.28 16.18 16.80
CA ILE A 95 -23.42 14.72 16.66
C ILE A 95 -22.66 14.22 15.43
N LEU A 96 -22.72 14.95 14.30
CA LEU A 96 -21.91 14.65 13.12
C LEU A 96 -20.42 14.73 13.45
N LEU A 97 -20.00 15.75 14.20
CA LEU A 97 -18.61 15.95 14.60
C LEU A 97 -18.11 14.86 15.55
N VAL A 98 -18.94 14.44 16.50
CA VAL A 98 -18.65 13.29 17.38
C VAL A 98 -18.62 11.99 16.56
N SER A 99 -19.55 11.80 15.62
CA SER A 99 -19.59 10.59 14.78
C SER A 99 -18.39 10.47 13.84
N THR A 100 -17.89 11.59 13.29
CA THR A 100 -16.64 11.61 12.51
C THR A 100 -15.39 11.43 13.38
N VAL A 101 -15.45 11.79 14.66
CA VAL A 101 -14.34 11.60 15.62
C VAL A 101 -14.24 10.16 16.12
N PHE A 102 -15.36 9.43 16.18
CA PHE A 102 -15.40 8.08 16.75
C PHE A 102 -15.77 6.96 15.76
N GLY A 103 -16.24 7.29 14.56
CA GLY A 103 -16.68 6.34 13.54
C GLY A 103 -15.72 6.27 12.36
N GLY A 104 -14.59 5.57 12.48
CA GLY A 104 -13.65 5.38 11.38
C GLY A 104 -12.64 4.24 11.59
N SER A 105 -12.86 3.15 10.84
CA SER A 105 -11.99 2.03 10.42
C SER A 105 -11.23 1.17 11.44
N SER A 106 -11.50 -0.13 11.35
CA SER A 106 -10.86 -1.27 12.03
C SER A 106 -9.45 -1.62 11.53
N SER A 107 -8.71 -0.70 10.92
CA SER A 107 -7.36 -0.97 10.45
C SER A 107 -6.46 0.27 10.57
N GLY A 108 -5.67 0.32 11.64
CA GLY A 108 -4.45 1.13 11.73
C GLY A 108 -4.63 2.62 12.06
N SER A 109 -4.72 2.92 13.35
CA SER A 109 -4.66 4.24 13.99
C SER A 109 -5.73 5.28 13.61
N PRO A 110 -6.51 5.82 14.58
CA PRO A 110 -7.40 6.95 14.35
C PRO A 110 -6.56 8.22 14.14
N GLY A 111 -6.07 8.40 12.91
CA GLY A 111 -5.46 9.65 12.48
C GLY A 111 -6.51 10.75 12.52
N PHE A 112 -6.45 11.61 13.53
CA PHE A 112 -7.19 12.88 13.50
C PHE A 112 -6.71 13.64 12.26
N ASP A 113 -7.58 13.81 11.27
CA ASP A 113 -7.28 14.68 10.14
C ASP A 113 -7.17 16.12 10.68
N LEU A 114 -5.94 16.55 10.93
CA LEU A 114 -5.62 17.86 11.50
C LEU A 114 -6.16 19.02 10.64
N SER A 115 -6.58 18.75 9.39
CA SER A 115 -7.20 19.73 8.50
C SER A 115 -8.64 20.11 8.88
N LEU A 116 -9.33 19.30 9.71
CA LEU A 116 -10.72 19.56 10.09
C LEU A 116 -10.85 20.83 10.95
N VAL A 117 -9.94 21.01 11.92
CA VAL A 117 -9.93 22.17 12.82
C VAL A 117 -9.78 23.50 12.06
N PRO A 118 -8.77 23.70 11.19
CA PRO A 118 -8.64 24.94 10.43
C PRO A 118 -9.78 25.17 9.44
N SER A 119 -10.34 24.10 8.85
CA SER A 119 -11.52 24.20 7.98
C SER A 119 -12.74 24.72 8.72
N MET A 120 -13.00 24.22 9.93
CA MET A 120 -14.07 24.69 10.79
C MET A 120 -13.87 26.14 11.24
N MET A 121 -12.64 26.53 11.58
CA MET A 121 -12.32 27.92 11.92
C MET A 121 -12.58 28.85 10.73
N GLY A 122 -12.17 28.44 9.53
CA GLY A 122 -12.43 29.18 8.29
C GLY A 122 -13.92 29.36 8.02
N LEU A 123 -14.70 28.27 8.15
CA LEU A 123 -16.14 28.29 7.95
C LEU A 123 -16.86 29.16 8.99
N ALA A 124 -16.49 29.04 10.27
CA ALA A 124 -17.03 29.89 11.32
C ALA A 124 -16.72 31.37 11.07
N GLY A 125 -15.52 31.67 10.57
CA GLY A 125 -15.12 33.00 10.13
C GLY A 125 -16.04 33.55 9.04
N LEU A 126 -16.29 32.78 7.98
CA LEU A 126 -17.20 33.16 6.89
C LEU A 126 -18.63 33.40 7.37
N VAL A 127 -19.15 32.55 8.26
CA VAL A 127 -20.49 32.73 8.84
C VAL A 127 -20.58 34.04 9.62
N LEU A 128 -19.57 34.35 10.45
CA LEU A 128 -19.53 35.60 11.21
C LEU A 128 -19.41 36.82 10.32
N ILE A 129 -18.65 36.75 9.23
CA ILE A 129 -18.59 37.82 8.21
C ILE A 129 -19.98 38.01 7.59
N GLY A 130 -20.66 36.94 7.17
CA GLY A 130 -22.01 37.01 6.59
C GLY A 130 -23.03 37.63 7.55
N VAL A 131 -23.01 37.24 8.83
CA VAL A 131 -23.88 37.79 9.87
C VAL A 131 -23.53 39.25 10.19
N GLY A 132 -22.24 39.59 10.27
CA GLY A 132 -21.75 40.95 10.51
C GLY A 132 -22.09 41.91 9.36
N TRP A 133 -22.07 41.40 8.12
CA TRP A 133 -22.44 42.14 6.92
C TRP A 133 -23.94 42.39 6.87
N ARG A 134 -24.76 41.41 7.27
CA ARG A 134 -26.22 41.53 7.33
C ARG A 134 -26.62 42.54 8.40
N SER A 135 -26.68 43.81 7.99
CA SER A 135 -26.85 44.97 8.86
C SER A 135 -28.07 44.80 9.78
N ARG A 136 -27.89 45.05 11.08
CA ARG A 136 -29.00 45.09 12.05
C ARG A 136 -29.75 46.40 11.85
N ARG A 137 -31.09 46.35 11.89
CA ARG A 137 -31.91 47.56 11.98
C ARG A 137 -31.74 48.13 13.39
N LEU A 138 -31.22 49.35 13.51
CA LEU A 138 -31.03 50.03 14.80
C LEU A 138 -32.34 50.62 15.31
N ASP A 139 -33.20 51.08 14.40
CA ASP A 139 -34.48 51.69 14.67
C ASP A 139 -35.54 51.23 13.64
N ARG A 140 -36.80 51.65 13.84
CA ARG A 140 -37.93 51.35 12.93
C ARG A 140 -38.53 52.62 12.32
N HIS A 141 -37.84 53.74 12.41
CA HIS A 141 -38.33 55.00 11.88
C HIS A 141 -38.18 55.02 10.35
N PRO A 142 -39.11 55.67 9.63
CA PRO A 142 -38.91 55.93 8.21
C PRO A 142 -37.77 56.93 8.04
N VAL A 143 -36.72 56.55 7.32
CA VAL A 143 -35.62 57.44 6.96
C VAL A 143 -35.61 57.69 5.45
N CYS A 144 -35.18 58.88 5.03
CA CYS A 144 -34.95 59.15 3.61
C CYS A 144 -33.88 58.20 3.05
N ALA A 145 -34.14 57.52 1.93
CA ALA A 145 -33.20 56.57 1.35
C ALA A 145 -31.92 57.24 0.79
N ALA A 146 -32.01 58.53 0.42
CA ALA A 146 -30.89 59.30 -0.12
C ALA A 146 -29.94 59.80 0.97
N CYS A 147 -30.44 60.60 1.93
CA CYS A 147 -29.61 61.26 2.95
C CYS A 147 -29.67 60.63 4.35
N ARG A 148 -30.60 59.70 4.60
CA ARG A 148 -30.87 59.05 5.90
C ARG A 148 -31.48 59.94 6.99
N TYR A 149 -32.03 61.09 6.63
CA TYR A 149 -32.80 61.93 7.56
C TYR A 149 -34.00 61.17 8.15
N ASP A 150 -34.22 61.28 9.47
CA ASP A 150 -35.35 60.67 10.17
C ASP A 150 -36.63 61.44 9.87
N LEU A 151 -37.59 60.77 9.23
CA LEU A 151 -38.88 61.34 8.84
C LEU A 151 -39.94 61.18 9.95
N HIS A 152 -39.58 60.57 11.07
CA HIS A 152 -40.47 60.42 12.22
C HIS A 152 -40.78 61.78 12.85
N GLY A 153 -42.07 62.12 12.98
CA GLY A 153 -42.54 63.39 13.53
C GLY A 153 -42.83 64.49 12.49
N LEU A 154 -42.60 64.23 11.21
CA LEU A 154 -43.11 65.08 10.13
C LEU A 154 -44.62 64.83 9.91
N PRO A 155 -45.39 65.83 9.42
CA PRO A 155 -46.80 65.65 9.07
C PRO A 155 -46.98 64.50 8.09
N ASP A 156 -48.09 63.77 8.19
CA ASP A 156 -48.32 62.54 7.45
C ASP A 156 -48.04 62.70 5.93
N ARG A 157 -46.98 62.01 5.45
CA ARG A 157 -46.55 61.92 4.04
C ARG A 157 -45.97 63.23 3.44
N PRO A 158 -44.80 63.69 3.90
CA PRO A 158 -44.09 64.77 3.22
C PRO A 158 -43.71 64.34 1.80
N LYS A 159 -43.96 65.21 0.79
CA LYS A 159 -43.60 64.92 -0.61
C LYS A 159 -42.09 65.06 -0.87
N LEU A 160 -41.40 65.91 -0.11
CA LEU A 160 -39.97 66.16 -0.23
C LEU A 160 -39.27 65.91 1.11
N CYS A 161 -38.04 65.40 1.06
CA CYS A 161 -37.19 65.29 2.24
C CYS A 161 -36.76 66.68 2.71
N ALA A 162 -36.96 66.98 4.00
CA ALA A 162 -36.62 68.28 4.57
C ALA A 162 -35.10 68.61 4.52
N GLU A 163 -34.24 67.59 4.47
CA GLU A 163 -32.78 67.78 4.39
C GLU A 163 -32.29 67.88 2.94
N CYS A 164 -32.45 66.83 2.13
CA CYS A 164 -31.84 66.75 0.79
C CYS A 164 -32.79 67.10 -0.37
N GLY A 165 -34.06 67.39 -0.10
CA GLY A 165 -35.05 67.68 -1.13
C GLY A 165 -35.49 66.48 -2.00
N SER A 166 -35.06 65.26 -1.70
CA SER A 166 -35.47 64.04 -2.42
C SER A 166 -37.00 63.88 -2.43
N ASP A 167 -37.58 63.53 -3.59
CA ASP A 167 -39.00 63.18 -3.71
C ASP A 167 -39.29 61.87 -2.98
N LEU A 168 -40.07 61.96 -1.90
CA LEU A 168 -40.42 60.84 -1.03
C LEU A 168 -41.64 60.06 -1.54
N THR A 169 -42.26 60.50 -2.63
CA THR A 169 -43.37 59.79 -3.28
C THR A 169 -42.89 58.66 -4.19
N LEU A 170 -41.60 58.65 -4.57
CA LEU A 170 -41.02 57.61 -5.40
C LEU A 170 -40.92 56.26 -4.64
N PRO A 171 -41.15 55.11 -5.31
CA PRO A 171 -40.97 53.81 -4.70
C PRO A 171 -39.55 53.64 -4.12
N ARG A 172 -39.44 53.19 -2.87
CA ARG A 172 -38.17 53.03 -2.12
C ARG A 172 -37.45 54.33 -1.74
N ALA A 173 -38.05 55.52 -1.94
CA ALA A 173 -37.50 56.78 -1.45
C ALA A 173 -37.48 56.88 0.08
N THR A 174 -38.33 56.10 0.76
CA THR A 174 -38.30 55.88 2.19
C THR A 174 -37.79 54.47 2.50
N ARG A 175 -36.88 54.36 3.46
CA ARG A 175 -36.38 53.09 3.99
C ARG A 175 -36.77 52.99 5.45
N ILE A 176 -37.28 51.83 5.87
CA ILE A 176 -37.60 51.61 7.28
C ILE A 176 -36.32 51.20 8.02
N GLY A 177 -35.89 52.09 8.90
CA GLY A 177 -34.82 51.90 9.85
C GLY A 177 -33.41 52.16 9.32
N ASN A 178 -32.56 52.73 10.16
CA ASN A 178 -31.12 52.79 9.98
C ASN A 178 -30.52 51.39 10.08
N ARG A 179 -29.57 51.12 9.17
CA ARG A 179 -28.84 49.86 9.12
C ARG A 179 -27.41 50.12 9.51
N ALA A 180 -26.97 49.50 10.61
CA ALA A 180 -25.57 49.48 10.99
C ALA A 180 -25.01 48.08 10.80
N HIS A 181 -23.83 48.01 10.20
CA HIS A 181 -23.02 46.80 10.23
C HIS A 181 -22.51 46.58 11.66
N ARG A 182 -22.19 45.33 12.00
CA ARG A 182 -21.62 44.99 13.30
C ARG A 182 -20.10 44.85 13.11
N PRO A 183 -19.30 45.94 13.19
CA PRO A 183 -17.89 45.90 12.83
C PRO A 183 -17.10 44.88 13.64
N ARG A 184 -17.46 44.68 14.92
CA ARG A 184 -16.85 43.65 15.76
C ARG A 184 -17.00 42.24 15.20
N LEU A 185 -18.20 41.87 14.72
CA LEU A 185 -18.42 40.54 14.12
C LEU A 185 -17.68 40.37 12.80
N LEU A 186 -17.60 41.44 11.99
CA LEU A 186 -16.82 41.44 10.75
C LEU A 186 -15.33 41.22 11.05
N THR A 187 -14.76 41.96 12.02
CA THR A 187 -13.35 41.82 12.40
C THR A 187 -13.06 40.42 12.96
N THR A 188 -13.88 39.91 13.88
CA THR A 188 -13.68 38.56 14.44
C THR A 188 -13.83 37.47 13.38
N GLY A 189 -14.83 37.58 12.50
CA GLY A 189 -15.02 36.63 11.40
C GLY A 189 -13.87 36.64 10.40
N PHE A 190 -13.36 37.82 10.07
CA PHE A 190 -12.20 37.98 9.18
C PHE A 190 -10.92 37.39 9.77
N LEU A 191 -10.64 37.65 11.06
CA LEU A 191 -9.48 37.06 11.73
C LEU A 191 -9.57 35.53 11.78
N LEU A 192 -10.74 34.98 12.13
CA LEU A 192 -10.96 33.52 12.12
C LEU A 192 -10.79 32.92 10.72
N PHE A 193 -11.27 33.60 9.68
CA PHE A 193 -11.12 33.16 8.30
C PHE A 193 -9.66 33.14 7.86
N ILE A 194 -8.89 34.20 8.13
CA ILE A 194 -7.46 34.25 7.80
C ILE A 194 -6.68 33.20 8.58
N SER A 195 -6.91 33.08 9.90
CA SER A 195 -6.21 32.09 10.72
C SER A 195 -6.54 30.66 10.29
N GLY A 196 -7.81 30.35 10.02
CA GLY A 196 -8.22 29.05 9.49
C GLY A 196 -7.63 28.77 8.12
N GLY A 197 -7.69 29.74 7.20
CA GLY A 197 -7.09 29.62 5.86
C GLY A 197 -5.58 29.46 5.87
N MET A 198 -4.87 30.21 6.72
CA MET A 198 -3.41 30.11 6.87
C MET A 198 -3.02 28.76 7.47
N LEU A 199 -3.70 28.30 8.52
CA LEU A 199 -3.46 26.96 9.08
C LEU A 199 -3.78 25.87 8.07
N LEU A 200 -4.87 25.99 7.31
CA LEU A 200 -5.23 25.03 6.26
C LEU A 200 -4.17 25.00 5.16
N LEU A 201 -3.67 26.17 4.73
CA LEU A 201 -2.56 26.27 3.78
C LEU A 201 -1.29 25.64 4.34
N LEU A 202 -0.97 25.84 5.63
CA LEU A 202 0.18 25.21 6.27
C LEU A 202 0.03 23.69 6.39
N THR A 203 -1.18 23.17 6.67
CA THR A 203 -1.42 21.72 6.72
C THR A 203 -1.44 21.10 5.33
N ALA A 204 -2.06 21.77 4.34
CA ALA A 204 -2.09 21.31 2.95
C ALA A 204 -0.69 21.39 2.30
N SER A 205 0.12 22.36 2.72
CA SER A 205 1.53 22.46 2.34
C SER A 205 2.47 21.72 3.29
N GLY A 206 1.95 20.94 4.25
CA GLY A 206 2.73 20.19 5.23
C GLY A 206 3.72 19.20 4.60
N HIS A 207 3.46 18.78 3.35
CA HIS A 207 4.39 17.98 2.56
C HIS A 207 5.48 18.80 1.84
N LEU A 208 5.26 20.10 1.63
CA LEU A 208 6.16 20.99 0.87
C LEU A 208 6.99 21.94 1.75
N THR A 209 6.61 22.15 3.02
CA THR A 209 7.18 23.24 3.84
C THR A 209 8.02 22.79 5.02
N THR A 210 8.03 21.50 5.40
CA THR A 210 8.84 21.05 6.55
C THR A 210 10.31 21.34 6.30
N PRO A 211 11.00 22.20 7.06
CA PRO A 211 12.38 22.53 6.74
C PRO A 211 13.27 21.27 6.80
N THR A 212 14.24 21.14 5.90
CA THR A 212 15.11 19.95 5.83
C THR A 212 15.85 19.68 7.15
N TRP A 213 16.23 20.73 7.88
CA TRP A 213 16.87 20.59 9.19
C TRP A 213 15.95 19.91 10.22
N TRP A 214 14.64 20.13 10.12
CA TRP A 214 13.64 19.50 10.99
C TRP A 214 13.46 18.02 10.63
N LEU A 215 13.33 17.70 9.33
CA LEU A 215 13.27 16.31 8.85
C LEU A 215 14.51 15.52 9.29
N ARG A 216 15.71 16.10 9.16
CA ARG A 216 16.97 15.52 9.65
C ARG A 216 16.91 15.23 11.16
N SER A 217 16.42 16.17 11.96
CA SER A 217 16.28 15.99 13.41
C SER A 217 15.26 14.90 13.77
N GLN A 218 14.25 14.69 12.94
CA GLN A 218 13.29 13.60 13.16
C GLN A 218 13.92 12.24 12.83
N VAL A 219 14.59 12.10 11.68
CA VAL A 219 15.35 10.88 11.33
C VAL A 219 16.36 10.53 12.41
N ALA A 220 17.09 11.52 12.93
CA ALA A 220 18.09 11.30 13.97
C ALA A 220 17.53 10.89 15.34
N ARG A 221 16.24 11.14 15.59
CA ARG A 221 15.58 10.76 16.85
C ARG A 221 14.91 9.39 16.80
N GLY A 222 14.70 8.85 15.61
CA GLY A 222 14.03 7.56 15.38
C GLY A 222 12.66 7.48 16.06
N VAL A 223 11.68 8.24 15.57
CA VAL A 223 10.35 8.29 16.19
C VAL A 223 9.46 7.27 15.49
N ASP A 224 9.42 6.06 16.07
CA ASP A 224 9.07 4.74 15.50
C ASP A 224 7.65 4.50 14.92
N ALA A 225 6.95 5.52 14.38
CA ALA A 225 5.73 5.28 13.59
C ALA A 225 5.51 6.26 12.42
N HIS A 226 6.19 7.42 12.42
CA HIS A 226 6.05 8.44 11.36
C HIS A 226 7.28 8.52 10.45
N ASP A 227 8.28 7.69 10.72
CA ASP A 227 9.60 7.72 10.11
C ASP A 227 9.56 7.40 8.60
N GLY A 228 8.68 6.49 8.15
CA GLY A 228 8.47 6.20 6.73
C GLY A 228 8.00 7.41 5.94
N HIS A 229 7.08 8.21 6.50
CA HIS A 229 6.59 9.43 5.85
C HIS A 229 7.68 10.51 5.73
N ILE A 230 8.55 10.63 6.73
CA ILE A 230 9.68 11.58 6.72
C ILE A 230 10.66 11.20 5.61
N ALA A 231 10.98 9.91 5.49
CA ALA A 231 11.85 9.41 4.43
C ALA A 231 11.24 9.61 3.04
N GLY A 232 9.94 9.35 2.87
CA GLY A 232 9.21 9.64 1.64
C GLY A 232 9.27 11.12 1.23
N GLN A 233 9.11 12.05 2.19
CA GLN A 233 9.29 13.49 1.91
C GLN A 233 10.72 13.85 1.48
N LEU A 234 11.74 13.17 2.02
CA LEU A 234 13.12 13.39 1.62
C LEU A 234 13.39 12.85 0.20
N VAL A 235 12.84 11.68 -0.14
CA VAL A 235 12.86 11.11 -1.50
C VAL A 235 12.22 12.09 -2.50
N ASP A 236 11.00 12.57 -2.21
CA ASP A 236 10.30 13.55 -3.05
C ASP A 236 11.15 14.81 -3.33
N ARG A 237 11.94 15.25 -2.34
CA ARG A 237 12.80 16.44 -2.49
C ARG A 237 14.03 16.18 -3.33
N ILE A 238 14.60 14.98 -3.24
CA ILE A 238 15.71 14.53 -4.09
C ILE A 238 15.23 14.44 -5.53
N ASP A 239 14.09 13.79 -5.78
CA ASP A 239 13.51 13.65 -7.12
C ASP A 239 13.18 15.01 -7.75
N ARG A 240 12.78 16.00 -6.95
CA ARG A 240 12.56 17.39 -7.42
C ARG A 240 13.82 18.25 -7.49
N GLY A 241 14.99 17.74 -7.10
CA GLY A 241 16.25 18.50 -7.04
C GLY A 241 16.23 19.66 -6.03
N THR A 242 15.32 19.65 -5.06
CA THR A 242 15.16 20.72 -4.05
C THR A 242 16.03 20.51 -2.81
N LEU A 243 16.64 19.32 -2.68
CA LEU A 243 17.51 18.98 -1.55
C LEU A 243 18.99 19.13 -1.95
N PRO A 244 19.73 20.09 -1.41
CA PRO A 244 21.15 20.22 -1.74
C PRO A 244 21.95 19.02 -1.18
N PRO A 245 22.97 18.51 -1.91
CA PRO A 245 23.79 17.37 -1.47
C PRO A 245 24.41 17.53 -0.07
N SER A 246 24.76 18.76 0.33
CA SER A 246 25.31 19.04 1.67
C SER A 246 24.33 18.78 2.81
N SER A 247 23.01 18.77 2.54
CA SER A 247 21.97 18.50 3.53
C SER A 247 21.63 17.02 3.64
N ILE A 248 21.82 16.24 2.58
CA ILE A 248 21.45 14.81 2.56
C ILE A 248 22.55 13.93 3.17
N LEU A 249 23.83 14.23 2.94
CA LEU A 249 24.94 13.39 3.43
C LEU A 249 24.88 13.10 4.95
N PRO A 250 24.63 14.10 5.83
CA PRO A 250 24.53 13.80 7.25
C PRO A 250 23.29 12.98 7.64
N ILE A 251 22.23 13.01 6.83
CA ILE A 251 21.05 12.17 7.02
C ILE A 251 21.42 10.73 6.66
N ILE A 252 22.12 10.53 5.54
CA ILE A 252 22.64 9.21 5.13
C ILE A 252 23.56 8.63 6.19
N ASP A 253 24.51 9.39 6.72
CA ASP A 253 25.40 8.89 7.79
C ASP A 253 24.62 8.43 9.03
N THR A 254 23.50 9.10 9.34
CA THR A 254 22.62 8.71 10.44
C THR A 254 21.87 7.43 10.12
N LEU A 255 21.37 7.30 8.89
CA LEU A 255 20.65 6.10 8.44
C LEU A 255 21.57 4.88 8.31
N LEU A 256 22.80 5.03 7.82
CA LEU A 256 23.77 3.93 7.75
C LEU A 256 24.16 3.45 9.16
N LYS A 257 24.35 4.37 10.11
CA LYS A 257 24.55 3.98 11.52
C LYS A 257 23.37 3.17 12.07
N ARG A 258 22.15 3.57 11.73
CA ARG A 258 20.92 2.83 12.11
C ARG A 258 20.80 1.51 11.37
N GLN A 259 21.21 1.43 10.11
CA GLN A 259 21.20 0.21 9.30
C GLN A 259 22.13 -0.86 9.87
N GLY A 260 23.32 -0.46 10.35
CA GLY A 260 24.26 -1.35 11.02
C GLY A 260 23.79 -1.87 12.38
N ASP A 261 22.85 -1.18 13.04
CA ASP A 261 22.26 -1.61 14.31
C ASP A 261 21.10 -2.59 14.06
N GLN A 262 21.36 -3.88 14.23
CA GLN A 262 20.38 -4.96 13.97
C GLN A 262 19.15 -4.90 14.89
N ASP A 263 19.26 -4.25 16.05
CA ASP A 263 18.17 -4.11 17.00
C ASP A 263 17.32 -2.86 16.74
N ALA A 264 17.84 -1.90 15.96
CA ALA A 264 17.10 -0.70 15.58
C ALA A 264 15.98 -1.02 14.58
N ALA A 265 14.81 -0.41 14.80
CA ALA A 265 13.71 -0.45 13.84
C ALA A 265 14.17 0.08 12.47
N TRP A 266 13.87 -0.69 11.42
CA TRP A 266 14.21 -0.39 10.03
C TRP A 266 12.94 -0.27 9.20
N HIS A 267 12.84 0.80 8.41
CA HIS A 267 11.71 1.08 7.54
C HIS A 267 12.17 1.03 6.08
N ASP A 268 11.35 0.46 5.20
CA ASP A 268 11.68 0.31 3.77
C ASP A 268 11.98 1.66 3.10
N GLU A 269 11.32 2.72 3.53
CA GLU A 269 11.53 4.07 2.99
C GLU A 269 12.92 4.64 3.32
N TYR A 270 13.57 4.17 4.39
CA TYR A 270 14.97 4.52 4.67
C TYR A 270 15.92 3.92 3.66
N ALA A 271 15.71 2.65 3.31
CA ALA A 271 16.49 2.01 2.27
C ALA A 271 16.25 2.69 0.91
N ALA A 272 14.99 2.97 0.57
CA ALA A 272 14.64 3.70 -0.65
C ALA A 272 15.33 5.07 -0.74
N LEU A 273 15.43 5.80 0.38
CA LEU A 273 16.14 7.07 0.42
C LEU A 273 17.65 6.92 0.13
N ILE A 274 18.32 5.93 0.73
CA ILE A 274 19.74 5.68 0.50
C ILE A 274 19.97 5.24 -0.94
N GLU A 275 19.11 4.38 -1.48
CA GLU A 275 19.18 3.88 -2.86
C GLU A 275 18.99 5.00 -3.89
N ARG A 276 18.06 5.92 -3.64
CA ARG A 276 17.88 7.12 -4.49
C ARG A 276 19.13 8.01 -4.46
N CYS A 277 19.75 8.16 -3.28
CA CYS A 277 21.01 8.89 -3.17
C CYS A 277 22.15 8.19 -3.92
N TRP A 278 22.21 6.86 -3.85
CA TRP A 278 23.20 6.08 -4.57
C TRP A 278 23.02 6.18 -6.09
N ALA A 279 21.79 5.98 -6.58
CA ALA A 279 21.44 6.10 -7.99
C ALA A 279 21.71 7.52 -8.55
N ALA A 280 21.55 8.55 -7.71
CA ALA A 280 21.89 9.94 -8.07
C ALA A 280 23.39 10.27 -7.95
N GLY A 281 24.26 9.30 -7.60
CA GLY A 281 25.70 9.51 -7.43
C GLY A 281 26.05 10.41 -6.23
N LEU A 282 25.16 10.53 -5.24
CA LEU A 282 25.34 11.37 -4.06
C LEU A 282 26.10 10.66 -2.93
N LEU A 283 26.16 9.33 -2.95
CA LEU A 283 26.93 8.57 -1.95
C LEU A 283 28.42 8.57 -2.27
N THR A 284 29.24 8.72 -1.22
CA THR A 284 30.68 8.45 -1.33
C THR A 284 30.92 6.94 -1.52
N PRO A 285 32.06 6.52 -2.13
CA PRO A 285 32.37 5.09 -2.27
C PRO A 285 32.34 4.32 -0.94
N GLN A 286 32.76 4.94 0.15
CA GLN A 286 32.73 4.35 1.49
C GLN A 286 31.30 4.17 2.01
N GLN A 287 30.41 5.13 1.78
CA GLN A 287 29.00 5.02 2.15
C GLN A 287 28.28 3.95 1.33
N THR A 288 28.60 3.85 0.04
CA THR A 288 28.08 2.79 -0.85
C THR A 288 28.49 1.41 -0.35
N ASP A 289 29.78 1.20 -0.03
CA ASP A 289 30.26 -0.07 0.56
C ASP A 289 29.60 -0.37 1.90
N THR A 290 29.49 0.64 2.78
CA THR A 290 28.81 0.50 4.07
C THR A 290 27.35 0.08 3.91
N PHE A 291 26.62 0.74 3.00
CA PHE A 291 25.21 0.46 2.72
C PHE A 291 25.01 -0.99 2.29
N PHE A 292 25.73 -1.44 1.26
CA PHE A 292 25.52 -2.80 0.74
C PHE A 292 25.94 -3.87 1.71
N ARG A 293 27.08 -3.70 2.39
CA ARG A 293 27.53 -4.67 3.39
C ARG A 293 26.55 -4.80 4.55
N GLN A 294 26.11 -3.67 5.13
CA GLN A 294 25.15 -3.69 6.23
C GLN A 294 23.76 -4.15 5.81
N ALA A 295 23.37 -3.90 4.55
CA ALA A 295 22.10 -4.36 4.02
C ALA A 295 22.07 -5.87 3.76
N ILE A 296 23.19 -6.45 3.30
CA ILE A 296 23.22 -7.80 2.71
C ILE A 296 23.94 -8.80 3.61
N GLU A 297 25.12 -8.48 4.15
CA GLU A 297 25.93 -9.45 4.91
C GLU A 297 25.20 -10.07 6.12
N PRO A 298 24.42 -9.32 6.94
CA PRO A 298 23.65 -9.93 8.04
C PRO A 298 22.60 -10.95 7.57
N GLY A 299 22.12 -10.79 6.34
CA GLY A 299 21.19 -11.71 5.68
C GLY A 299 21.89 -12.85 4.93
N LEU A 300 23.18 -12.71 4.56
CA LEU A 300 23.96 -13.76 3.89
C LEU A 300 24.32 -14.90 4.86
N ARG A 301 23.33 -15.73 5.14
CA ARG A 301 23.48 -16.96 5.90
C ARG A 301 23.69 -18.09 4.92
N PHE A 302 24.87 -18.68 4.91
CA PHE A 302 25.09 -19.93 4.19
C PHE A 302 24.77 -21.09 5.14
N GLU A 303 24.15 -22.13 4.59
CA GLU A 303 23.82 -23.34 5.30
C GLU A 303 24.58 -24.49 4.64
N MET A 304 25.33 -25.22 5.46
CA MET A 304 25.95 -26.49 5.12
C MET A 304 25.63 -27.47 6.26
N ARG A 305 25.79 -28.77 6.01
CA ARG A 305 25.72 -29.74 7.10
C ARG A 305 27.00 -29.67 7.93
N ASN A 306 26.85 -29.81 9.24
CA ASN A 306 27.99 -30.01 10.13
C ASN A 306 28.65 -31.38 9.93
N ARG A 307 27.92 -32.38 9.42
CA ARG A 307 28.45 -33.71 9.09
C ARG A 307 28.39 -33.96 7.59
N LEU A 308 29.52 -34.33 7.01
CA LEU A 308 29.71 -34.50 5.57
C LEU A 308 30.23 -35.91 5.28
N ARG A 309 29.79 -36.53 4.20
CA ARG A 309 30.29 -37.85 3.81
C ARG A 309 31.49 -37.69 2.89
N VAL A 310 32.62 -38.33 3.21
CA VAL A 310 33.83 -38.27 2.38
C VAL A 310 33.52 -38.81 0.98
N GLY A 311 33.90 -38.05 -0.04
CA GLY A 311 33.72 -38.40 -1.45
C GLY A 311 32.33 -38.10 -2.02
N GLU A 312 31.39 -37.57 -1.24
CA GLU A 312 30.11 -37.09 -1.75
C GLU A 312 30.11 -35.57 -1.99
N PRO A 313 29.39 -35.10 -3.01
CA PRO A 313 29.20 -33.68 -3.24
C PRO A 313 28.37 -33.06 -2.09
N ILE A 314 28.79 -31.88 -1.66
CA ILE A 314 28.22 -31.18 -0.52
C ILE A 314 27.29 -30.09 -1.01
N LEU A 315 26.05 -30.09 -0.53
CA LEU A 315 25.13 -29.00 -0.81
C LEU A 315 25.46 -27.80 0.07
N LEU A 316 26.02 -26.75 -0.53
CA LEU A 316 26.07 -25.42 0.06
C LEU A 316 24.75 -24.72 -0.29
N GLY A 317 23.91 -24.45 0.70
CA GLY A 317 22.67 -23.68 0.55
C GLY A 317 22.83 -22.23 0.98
N LEU A 318 22.01 -21.32 0.45
CA LEU A 318 21.75 -20.03 1.06
C LEU A 318 20.52 -20.18 1.96
N GLY A 319 20.66 -19.79 3.21
CA GLY A 319 19.67 -19.99 4.26
C GLY A 319 18.36 -19.29 3.98
N GLN A 320 17.30 -19.83 4.59
CA GLN A 320 15.95 -19.29 4.44
C GLN A 320 15.82 -18.01 5.28
N ASP A 321 15.12 -17.03 4.73
CA ASP A 321 14.85 -15.72 5.34
C ASP A 321 16.07 -14.80 5.56
N PRO A 322 16.85 -14.50 4.50
CA PRO A 322 17.76 -13.38 4.56
C PRO A 322 16.96 -12.09 4.79
N VAL A 323 17.13 -11.48 5.96
CA VAL A 323 16.57 -10.15 6.23
C VAL A 323 17.51 -9.12 5.62
N PHE A 324 17.30 -8.79 4.35
CA PHE A 324 18.02 -7.71 3.72
C PHE A 324 17.41 -6.36 4.10
N ARG A 325 18.25 -5.41 4.49
CA ARG A 325 17.83 -4.04 4.82
C ARG A 325 17.89 -3.13 3.58
N VAL A 326 17.26 -3.60 2.50
CA VAL A 326 17.06 -2.90 1.22
C VAL A 326 15.56 -2.59 1.02
N SER A 327 15.23 -1.64 0.14
CA SER A 327 13.86 -1.28 -0.18
C SER A 327 13.11 -2.46 -0.82
N GLN A 328 11.79 -2.52 -0.61
CA GLN A 328 10.94 -3.44 -1.38
C GLN A 328 10.91 -3.12 -2.87
N ASP A 329 11.06 -1.84 -3.18
CA ASP A 329 11.07 -1.31 -4.55
C ASP A 329 12.51 -0.98 -4.96
N PHE A 330 13.48 -1.85 -4.64
CA PHE A 330 14.88 -1.66 -5.08
C PHE A 330 14.95 -1.66 -6.61
N GLN A 331 14.71 -0.49 -7.19
CA GLN A 331 14.68 -0.21 -8.62
C GLN A 331 15.64 0.92 -8.88
N PHE A 332 16.59 0.69 -9.79
CA PHE A 332 17.44 1.76 -10.26
C PHE A 332 16.58 2.81 -10.95
N GLY A 333 16.68 4.07 -10.53
CA GLY A 333 16.00 5.23 -11.15
C GLY A 333 16.34 5.49 -12.63
N MET A 334 16.86 4.48 -13.35
CA MET A 334 17.14 4.43 -14.78
C MET A 334 16.04 3.74 -15.61
N GLY A 335 14.88 3.44 -15.01
CA GLY A 335 13.78 2.75 -15.68
C GLY A 335 13.98 1.23 -15.67
N THR A 336 13.12 0.51 -14.95
CA THR A 336 12.91 -0.96 -14.96
C THR A 336 14.11 -1.90 -14.80
N VAL A 337 15.34 -1.42 -14.63
CA VAL A 337 16.44 -2.34 -14.36
C VAL A 337 16.34 -2.74 -12.89
N ASP A 338 15.82 -3.92 -12.65
CA ASP A 338 15.86 -4.57 -11.35
C ASP A 338 17.33 -4.84 -10.98
N ALA A 339 17.66 -4.86 -9.69
CA ALA A 339 18.97 -5.27 -9.22
C ALA A 339 18.91 -6.73 -8.79
N SER A 340 19.91 -7.51 -9.18
CA SER A 340 20.11 -8.84 -8.66
C SER A 340 21.36 -8.92 -7.79
N LEU A 341 21.24 -9.65 -6.69
CA LEU A 341 22.38 -10.11 -5.91
C LEU A 341 22.94 -11.35 -6.59
N ALA A 342 24.20 -11.26 -7.02
CA ALA A 342 24.92 -12.37 -7.61
C ALA A 342 26.08 -12.76 -6.69
N LEU A 343 26.23 -14.06 -6.47
CA LEU A 343 27.29 -14.64 -5.64
C LEU A 343 28.18 -15.48 -6.55
N ARG A 344 29.49 -15.24 -6.51
CA ARG A 344 30.47 -16.09 -7.18
C ARG A 344 31.40 -16.68 -6.14
N LEU A 345 31.38 -18.01 -6.00
CA LEU A 345 32.34 -18.69 -5.12
C LEU A 345 33.72 -18.54 -5.76
N LYS A 346 34.62 -17.85 -5.06
CA LYS A 346 35.94 -17.46 -5.54
C LYS A 346 37.00 -18.45 -5.12
N GLN A 347 36.96 -18.86 -3.86
CA GLN A 347 37.97 -19.72 -3.28
C GLN A 347 37.36 -20.56 -2.16
N ILE A 348 37.84 -21.80 -2.06
CA ILE A 348 37.55 -22.70 -0.94
C ILE A 348 38.87 -23.02 -0.27
N ARG A 349 38.90 -22.96 1.06
CA ARG A 349 40.02 -23.43 1.89
C ARG A 349 39.53 -24.50 2.86
N VAL A 350 40.33 -25.54 3.01
CA VAL A 350 40.15 -26.59 4.03
C VAL A 350 41.35 -26.52 4.95
N ASP A 351 41.13 -26.28 6.24
CA ASP A 351 42.19 -26.13 7.26
C ASP A 351 43.25 -25.09 6.87
N GLY A 352 42.79 -24.01 6.24
CA GLY A 352 43.64 -22.93 5.73
C GLY A 352 44.34 -23.21 4.40
N MET A 353 44.29 -24.43 3.88
CA MET A 353 44.84 -24.79 2.57
C MET A 353 43.85 -24.49 1.46
N ALA A 354 44.25 -23.66 0.49
CA ALA A 354 43.45 -23.36 -0.68
C ALA A 354 43.32 -24.59 -1.59
N LEU A 355 42.08 -24.93 -1.95
CA LEU A 355 41.80 -25.95 -2.96
C LEU A 355 42.00 -25.37 -4.35
N ASP A 356 42.41 -26.22 -5.30
CA ASP A 356 42.34 -25.91 -6.72
C ASP A 356 40.86 -25.94 -7.13
N PHE A 357 40.27 -24.76 -7.24
CA PHE A 357 38.85 -24.57 -7.48
C PHE A 357 38.66 -23.51 -8.54
N GLU A 358 37.98 -23.86 -9.62
CA GLU A 358 37.60 -22.88 -10.65
C GLU A 358 36.46 -22.00 -10.12
N PRO A 359 36.64 -20.66 -10.05
CA PRO A 359 35.58 -19.77 -9.58
C PRO A 359 34.31 -19.96 -10.40
N ARG A 360 33.18 -20.20 -9.73
CA ARG A 360 31.91 -20.45 -10.41
C ARG A 360 30.79 -19.63 -9.79
N TRP A 361 29.82 -19.30 -10.62
CA TRP A 361 28.61 -18.63 -10.19
C TRP A 361 27.80 -19.54 -9.28
N TYR A 362 27.50 -19.05 -8.09
CA TYR A 362 26.53 -19.69 -7.23
C TYR A 362 25.17 -19.50 -7.89
N ARG A 363 24.54 -20.62 -8.25
CA ARG A 363 23.49 -20.71 -9.27
C ARG A 363 22.16 -20.15 -8.75
N ASN A 364 22.05 -18.82 -8.67
CA ASN A 364 20.82 -18.02 -8.56
C ASN A 364 21.20 -16.53 -8.55
N ALA A 365 20.74 -15.77 -9.55
CA ALA A 365 20.60 -14.33 -9.39
C ALA A 365 19.38 -14.09 -8.51
N TYR A 366 19.56 -13.46 -7.35
CA TYR A 366 18.47 -13.20 -6.43
C TYR A 366 17.94 -11.80 -6.64
N ASN A 367 16.66 -11.66 -6.92
CA ASN A 367 16.01 -10.35 -6.84
C ASN A 367 16.06 -9.89 -5.39
N LEU A 368 16.63 -8.71 -5.14
CA LEU A 368 16.78 -8.14 -3.80
C LEU A 368 15.46 -7.75 -3.12
N ALA A 369 14.31 -8.09 -3.72
CA ALA A 369 12.99 -7.80 -3.16
C ALA A 369 12.78 -8.56 -1.83
N PRO A 370 12.62 -7.88 -0.67
CA PRO A 370 12.50 -8.45 0.68
C PRO A 370 11.35 -9.45 0.88
N ARG A 371 10.36 -9.48 -0.03
CA ARG A 371 9.19 -10.37 0.04
C ARG A 371 9.25 -11.55 -0.91
N ALA A 372 10.16 -11.54 -1.89
CA ALA A 372 10.46 -12.73 -2.67
C ALA A 372 11.40 -13.57 -1.81
N GLY A 373 10.85 -14.24 -0.78
CA GLY A 373 11.62 -15.11 0.11
C GLY A 373 12.59 -15.92 -0.73
N ILE A 374 13.89 -15.74 -0.46
CA ILE A 374 14.91 -16.35 -1.28
C ILE A 374 14.71 -17.86 -1.16
N ARG A 375 14.22 -18.49 -2.23
CA ARG A 375 14.26 -19.93 -2.36
C ARG A 375 15.72 -20.26 -2.62
N GLY A 376 16.46 -20.54 -1.55
CA GLY A 376 17.85 -20.96 -1.61
C GLY A 376 17.98 -22.10 -2.62
N GLY A 377 18.59 -21.81 -3.75
CA GLY A 377 19.21 -22.85 -4.56
C GLY A 377 20.52 -23.19 -3.87
N GLY A 378 20.82 -24.48 -3.80
CA GLY A 378 22.13 -24.92 -3.36
C GLY A 378 23.02 -25.20 -4.56
N ASP A 379 24.32 -25.15 -4.31
CA ASP A 379 25.33 -25.59 -5.26
C ASP A 379 26.09 -26.79 -4.67
N TRP A 380 26.44 -27.74 -5.52
CA TRP A 380 27.06 -29.00 -5.11
C TRP A 380 28.58 -28.88 -5.21
N LEU A 381 29.27 -28.91 -4.08
CA LEU A 381 30.72 -28.75 -3.97
C LEU A 381 31.39 -30.11 -3.77
N ASP A 382 32.31 -30.46 -4.65
CA ASP A 382 33.21 -31.59 -4.42
C ASP A 382 34.39 -31.11 -3.59
N LEU A 383 34.50 -31.60 -2.34
CA LEU A 383 35.60 -31.24 -1.44
C LEU A 383 36.51 -32.46 -1.18
N PRO A 384 37.82 -32.37 -1.44
CA PRO A 384 38.77 -33.43 -1.16
C PRO A 384 39.16 -33.39 0.33
N ILE A 385 38.22 -33.74 1.21
CA ILE A 385 38.43 -33.85 2.66
C ILE A 385 38.61 -35.30 3.09
N GLU A 386 39.43 -35.52 4.12
CA GLU A 386 39.60 -36.85 4.74
C GLU A 386 38.56 -37.03 5.87
N GLU A 387 38.50 -38.20 6.50
CA GLU A 387 37.63 -38.38 7.69
C GLU A 387 38.19 -37.56 8.88
N GLY A 388 37.32 -36.83 9.58
CA GLY A 388 37.65 -36.03 10.75
C GLY A 388 37.10 -34.61 10.72
N TRP A 389 37.51 -33.81 11.71
CA TRP A 389 37.10 -32.42 11.84
C TRP A 389 37.93 -31.50 10.96
N HIS A 390 37.26 -30.66 10.18
CA HIS A 390 37.86 -29.70 9.26
C HIS A 390 37.25 -28.31 9.42
N MET A 391 38.07 -27.29 9.21
CA MET A 391 37.64 -25.91 9.11
C MET A 391 37.52 -25.51 7.65
N LEU A 392 36.30 -25.31 7.17
CA LEU A 392 36.03 -24.81 5.82
C LEU A 392 35.97 -23.29 5.84
N ALA A 393 36.66 -22.64 4.90
CA ALA A 393 36.49 -21.22 4.63
C ALA A 393 36.17 -20.99 3.15
N LEU A 394 35.04 -20.34 2.89
CA LEU A 394 34.52 -20.08 1.57
C LEU A 394 34.53 -18.57 1.35
N ASP A 395 35.22 -18.12 0.30
CA ASP A 395 35.23 -16.71 -0.10
C ASP A 395 34.32 -16.53 -1.32
N PHE A 396 33.38 -15.60 -1.21
CA PHE A 396 32.46 -15.23 -2.26
C PHE A 396 32.80 -13.82 -2.76
N ASP A 397 32.81 -13.63 -4.08
CA ASP A 397 32.58 -12.30 -4.63
C ASP A 397 31.07 -12.04 -4.62
N VAL A 398 30.65 -11.09 -3.80
CA VAL A 398 29.27 -10.62 -3.71
C VAL A 398 29.13 -9.42 -4.64
N MET A 399 28.17 -9.46 -5.55
CA MET A 399 27.99 -8.46 -6.59
C MET A 399 26.55 -8.00 -6.64
N ILE A 400 26.36 -6.68 -6.76
CA ILE A 400 25.08 -6.07 -7.12
C ILE A 400 25.11 -5.87 -8.63
N MET A 401 24.28 -6.65 -9.32
CA MET A 401 24.25 -6.71 -10.78
C MET A 401 22.97 -6.04 -11.29
N PRO A 402 23.00 -5.40 -12.47
CA PRO A 402 21.78 -5.15 -13.22
C PRO A 402 21.09 -6.49 -13.54
N ASP A 403 19.76 -6.56 -13.48
CA ASP A 403 19.02 -7.80 -13.72
C ASP A 403 19.31 -8.38 -15.12
N GLY A 404 19.41 -9.70 -15.18
CA GLY A 404 19.75 -10.46 -16.38
C GLY A 404 21.21 -10.34 -16.85
N MET A 405 22.09 -9.63 -16.14
CA MET A 405 23.52 -9.55 -16.46
C MET A 405 24.32 -10.62 -15.72
N THR A 406 25.24 -11.27 -16.43
CA THR A 406 26.14 -12.30 -15.88
C THR A 406 27.62 -11.96 -15.96
N ASP A 407 27.98 -10.82 -16.56
CA ASP A 407 29.38 -10.36 -16.63
C ASP A 407 29.77 -9.65 -15.33
N PRO A 408 30.72 -10.16 -14.53
CA PRO A 408 31.19 -9.50 -13.31
C PRO A 408 31.64 -8.05 -13.53
N ALA A 409 32.13 -7.71 -14.74
CA ALA A 409 32.57 -6.35 -15.05
C ALA A 409 31.40 -5.34 -15.11
N ALA A 410 30.17 -5.83 -15.24
CA ALA A 410 28.95 -5.01 -15.19
C ALA A 410 28.40 -4.83 -13.76
N ALA A 411 29.07 -5.35 -12.74
CA ALA A 411 28.66 -5.16 -11.35
C ALA A 411 28.63 -3.67 -10.99
N LEU A 412 27.51 -3.24 -10.41
CA LEU A 412 27.30 -1.87 -9.93
C LEU A 412 28.02 -1.63 -8.60
N HIS A 413 28.17 -2.69 -7.82
CA HIS A 413 28.99 -2.71 -6.62
C HIS A 413 29.43 -4.16 -6.36
N SER A 414 30.63 -4.36 -5.82
CA SER A 414 31.12 -5.68 -5.48
C SER A 414 32.07 -5.67 -4.30
N TRP A 415 32.07 -6.75 -3.54
CA TRP A 415 32.99 -6.97 -2.43
C TRP A 415 33.22 -8.46 -2.19
N THR A 416 34.24 -8.80 -1.39
CA THR A 416 34.48 -10.17 -0.95
C THR A 416 33.85 -10.40 0.43
N TYR A 417 33.11 -11.51 0.55
CA TYR A 417 32.55 -12.02 1.79
C TYR A 417 33.17 -13.39 2.11
N SER A 418 33.65 -13.56 3.33
CA SER A 418 34.26 -14.81 3.79
C SER A 418 33.35 -15.47 4.83
N TRP A 419 32.99 -16.72 4.58
CA TRP A 419 32.22 -17.55 5.48
C TRP A 419 33.07 -18.71 5.97
N VAL A 420 33.00 -19.01 7.26
CA VAL A 420 33.78 -20.07 7.90
C VAL A 420 32.83 -21.02 8.60
N HIS A 421 33.05 -22.33 8.41
CA HIS A 421 32.19 -23.38 8.94
C HIS A 421 33.01 -24.59 9.34
N GLU A 422 32.74 -25.12 10.52
CA GLU A 422 33.38 -26.34 11.01
C GLU A 422 32.55 -27.55 10.57
N VAL A 423 33.21 -28.59 10.07
CA VAL A 423 32.57 -29.80 9.56
C VAL A 423 33.27 -31.06 10.07
N ASP A 424 32.49 -32.09 10.37
CA ASP A 424 32.89 -33.46 10.70
C ASP A 424 32.68 -34.35 9.47
N ALA A 425 33.78 -34.66 8.78
CA ALA A 425 33.79 -35.54 7.64
C ALA A 425 33.79 -37.00 8.12
N VAL A 426 32.79 -37.77 7.68
CA VAL A 426 32.53 -39.14 8.11
C VAL A 426 32.69 -40.10 6.94
N GLY A 427 32.86 -41.39 7.24
CA GLY A 427 33.11 -42.39 6.21
C GLY A 427 31.92 -42.59 5.27
N PRO A 428 32.13 -43.15 4.06
CA PRO A 428 31.07 -43.35 3.07
C PRO A 428 29.85 -44.17 3.54
N GLY A 429 29.99 -44.97 4.59
CA GLY A 429 28.90 -45.77 5.16
C GLY A 429 28.17 -45.10 6.33
N ASP A 430 28.68 -43.98 6.83
CA ASP A 430 28.14 -43.36 8.04
C ASP A 430 26.84 -42.59 7.74
N PRO A 431 25.84 -42.70 8.63
CA PRO A 431 24.59 -41.95 8.48
C PRO A 431 24.84 -40.47 8.75
N LEU A 432 24.43 -39.61 7.79
CA LEU A 432 24.47 -38.15 7.97
C LEU A 432 23.28 -37.64 8.78
N VAL A 433 22.15 -38.35 8.69
CA VAL A 433 20.91 -38.05 9.42
C VAL A 433 20.62 -39.24 10.33
N THR A 434 20.32 -38.96 11.59
CA THR A 434 19.85 -39.97 12.54
C THR A 434 18.33 -39.95 12.64
N THR A 435 17.76 -41.09 12.98
CA THR A 435 16.31 -41.25 13.11
C THR A 435 15.92 -41.19 14.59
N ILE A 436 14.89 -40.41 14.91
CA ILE A 436 14.30 -40.34 16.25
C ILE A 436 13.12 -41.33 16.30
N ASP A 437 13.34 -42.44 17.00
CA ASP A 437 12.34 -43.50 17.20
C ASP A 437 11.53 -43.27 18.49
N ASP A 438 10.85 -42.12 18.58
CA ASP A 438 9.99 -41.76 19.70
C ASP A 438 8.51 -41.71 19.27
N PRO A 439 7.68 -42.70 19.64
CA PRO A 439 6.26 -42.71 19.29
C PRO A 439 5.46 -41.62 20.00
N SER A 440 5.96 -41.03 21.10
CA SER A 440 5.26 -39.95 21.81
C SER A 440 5.19 -38.65 20.99
N LEU A 441 6.08 -38.48 20.01
CA LEU A 441 6.09 -37.33 19.10
C LEU A 441 4.96 -37.36 18.06
N GLU A 442 4.37 -38.54 17.78
CA GLU A 442 3.36 -38.71 16.73
C GLU A 442 2.19 -37.74 16.88
N ALA A 443 1.63 -37.64 18.09
CA ALA A 443 0.49 -36.77 18.37
C ALA A 443 0.83 -35.28 18.17
N ALA A 444 2.04 -34.86 18.54
CA ALA A 444 2.49 -33.48 18.37
C ALA A 444 2.77 -33.15 16.89
N ILE A 445 3.39 -34.07 16.15
CA ILE A 445 3.61 -33.94 14.70
C ILE A 445 2.27 -33.90 13.96
N LEU A 446 1.33 -34.80 14.28
CA LEU A 446 -0.02 -34.78 13.72
C LEU A 446 -0.75 -33.47 14.07
N GLY A 447 -0.58 -32.96 15.29
CA GLY A 447 -1.11 -31.67 15.74
C GLY A 447 -0.50 -30.46 15.00
N SER A 448 0.70 -30.58 14.43
CA SER A 448 1.33 -29.57 13.57
C SER A 448 0.84 -29.62 12.11
N LEU A 449 0.30 -30.74 11.67
CA LEU A 449 -0.14 -30.93 10.30
C LEU A 449 -1.41 -30.10 10.02
N ARG A 450 -1.34 -29.27 8.99
CA ARG A 450 -2.48 -28.60 8.37
C ARG A 450 -2.61 -29.13 6.96
N TYR A 451 -3.83 -29.34 6.50
CA TYR A 451 -4.09 -29.55 5.09
C TYR A 451 -5.33 -28.77 4.72
N GLY A 452 -5.19 -27.96 3.67
CA GLY A 452 -6.33 -27.38 2.98
C GLY A 452 -6.66 -28.23 1.76
N VAL A 453 -7.94 -28.30 1.40
CA VAL A 453 -8.33 -28.67 0.03
C VAL A 453 -7.97 -27.47 -0.84
N GLY A 454 -6.72 -27.39 -1.27
CA GLY A 454 -6.20 -26.27 -2.05
C GLY A 454 -6.66 -26.33 -3.51
N ASP A 455 -6.82 -25.15 -4.11
CA ASP A 455 -7.05 -25.01 -5.55
C ASP A 455 -5.83 -25.43 -6.39
N VAL A 456 -6.14 -25.89 -7.60
CA VAL A 456 -5.23 -26.63 -8.47
C VAL A 456 -4.21 -25.72 -9.16
N LEU A 457 -2.98 -26.22 -9.30
CA LEU A 457 -2.01 -25.72 -10.26
C LEU A 457 -2.23 -26.43 -11.61
N ILE A 458 -2.68 -25.67 -12.61
CA ILE A 458 -2.68 -26.10 -14.01
C ILE A 458 -1.23 -26.03 -14.49
N HIS A 459 -0.62 -27.15 -14.86
CA HIS A 459 0.52 -27.13 -15.77
C HIS A 459 0.00 -27.40 -17.18
N ALA A 460 0.15 -26.40 -18.06
CA ALA A 460 -0.05 -26.59 -19.50
C ALA A 460 0.88 -27.72 -19.96
N GLY A 461 0.31 -28.83 -20.42
CA GLY A 461 1.03 -30.05 -20.82
C GLY A 461 0.55 -31.34 -20.14
N TYR A 462 -0.21 -31.28 -19.04
CA TYR A 462 -0.73 -32.47 -18.35
C TYR A 462 -2.27 -32.56 -18.44
N ASP A 463 -2.78 -33.71 -18.87
CA ASP A 463 -4.21 -33.97 -19.12
C ASP A 463 -5.08 -34.16 -17.86
N ALA A 464 -4.53 -33.99 -16.66
CA ALA A 464 -5.29 -34.18 -15.42
C ALA A 464 -5.09 -33.04 -14.42
N LEU A 465 -6.23 -32.50 -13.97
CA LEU A 465 -6.36 -31.47 -12.93
C LEU A 465 -6.78 -32.16 -11.63
N VAL A 466 -5.90 -32.26 -10.63
CA VAL A 466 -6.31 -32.80 -9.32
C VAL A 466 -6.10 -31.82 -8.19
N ARG A 467 -7.18 -31.57 -7.44
CA ARG A 467 -7.15 -30.92 -6.12
C ARG A 467 -6.55 -31.89 -5.12
N ALA A 468 -5.23 -31.95 -5.10
CA ALA A 468 -4.49 -32.63 -4.05
C ALA A 468 -4.54 -31.80 -2.76
N PRO A 469 -4.75 -32.44 -1.59
CA PRO A 469 -4.44 -31.81 -0.32
C PRO A 469 -3.00 -31.29 -0.35
N ARG A 470 -2.76 -30.06 0.09
CA ARG A 470 -1.41 -29.54 0.29
C ARG A 470 -1.10 -29.64 1.78
N PRO A 471 -0.56 -30.78 2.26
CA PRO A 471 -0.15 -30.89 3.64
C PRO A 471 0.97 -29.90 3.93
N HIS A 472 0.87 -29.27 5.08
CA HIS A 472 1.79 -28.26 5.58
C HIS A 472 1.95 -28.49 7.07
N PHE A 473 3.15 -28.84 7.50
CA PHE A 473 3.47 -28.90 8.93
C PHE A 473 3.77 -27.48 9.43
N GLN A 474 3.07 -27.04 10.48
CA GLN A 474 3.28 -25.76 11.16
C GLN A 474 4.07 -25.99 12.45
N GLN A 475 5.34 -25.59 12.48
CA GLN A 475 6.19 -25.69 13.66
C GLN A 475 6.29 -27.12 14.22
N PRO A 476 6.72 -28.11 13.41
CA PRO A 476 6.83 -29.48 13.90
C PRO A 476 7.86 -29.54 15.06
N PRO A 477 7.64 -30.39 16.08
CA PRO A 477 8.49 -30.45 17.27
C PRO A 477 9.90 -30.99 17.00
N VAL A 478 10.09 -31.63 15.86
CA VAL A 478 11.35 -32.16 15.33
C VAL A 478 11.34 -31.99 13.80
N ALA A 479 12.50 -32.11 13.15
CA ALA A 479 12.54 -32.08 11.70
C ALA A 479 11.85 -33.33 11.11
N LEU A 480 11.27 -33.17 9.93
CA LEU A 480 10.48 -34.19 9.25
C LEU A 480 11.04 -34.38 7.84
N ALA A 481 11.18 -35.62 7.41
CA ALA A 481 11.53 -35.98 6.05
C ALA A 481 10.70 -37.19 5.65
N PHE A 482 9.68 -36.97 4.84
CA PHE A 482 8.68 -37.97 4.49
C PHE A 482 8.61 -38.19 2.98
N ASP A 483 8.45 -39.44 2.59
CA ASP A 483 7.76 -39.76 1.34
C ASP A 483 6.26 -39.73 1.58
N MET A 484 5.54 -38.99 0.73
CA MET A 484 4.09 -38.91 0.78
C MET A 484 3.47 -39.86 -0.25
N TYR A 485 2.53 -40.69 0.20
CA TYR A 485 1.78 -41.61 -0.64
C TYR A 485 0.28 -41.33 -0.54
N TYR A 486 -0.43 -41.61 -1.62
CA TYR A 486 -1.88 -41.81 -1.59
C TYR A 486 -2.17 -43.28 -1.55
N ARG A 487 -3.11 -43.69 -0.68
CA ARG A 487 -3.69 -45.03 -0.71
C ARG A 487 -5.15 -44.97 -1.11
N PHE A 488 -5.52 -45.72 -2.14
CA PHE A 488 -6.89 -45.82 -2.65
C PHE A 488 -7.09 -47.20 -3.29
N ALA A 489 -8.27 -47.79 -3.14
CA ALA A 489 -8.57 -49.14 -3.64
C ALA A 489 -7.48 -50.19 -3.29
N GLY A 490 -6.87 -50.07 -2.11
CA GLY A 490 -5.79 -50.96 -1.64
C GLY A 490 -4.42 -50.76 -2.31
N ARG A 491 -4.23 -49.74 -3.15
CA ARG A 491 -2.97 -49.42 -3.82
C ARG A 491 -2.33 -48.17 -3.23
N GLU A 492 -1.02 -48.19 -3.02
CA GLU A 492 -0.22 -47.02 -2.63
C GLU A 492 0.50 -46.43 -3.84
N VAL A 493 0.41 -45.11 -4.01
CA VAL A 493 1.11 -44.37 -5.06
C VAL A 493 1.91 -43.26 -4.39
N ARG A 494 3.24 -43.26 -4.58
CA ARG A 494 4.11 -42.17 -4.11
C ARG A 494 3.82 -40.90 -4.93
N VAL A 495 3.57 -39.80 -4.23
CA VAL A 495 3.14 -38.54 -4.84
C VAL A 495 4.30 -37.55 -4.88
N THR A 496 4.88 -37.27 -3.71
CA THR A 496 5.91 -36.25 -3.50
C THR A 496 6.73 -36.62 -2.28
N SER A 497 7.71 -35.78 -1.97
CA SER A 497 8.50 -35.87 -0.75
C SER A 497 8.38 -34.54 -0.02
N ILE A 498 8.33 -34.58 1.30
CA ILE A 498 8.16 -33.42 2.17
C ILE A 498 9.33 -33.38 3.14
N VAL A 499 10.02 -32.26 3.17
CA VAL A 499 11.01 -31.99 4.22
C VAL A 499 10.61 -30.71 4.94
N CYS A 500 10.73 -30.71 6.27
CA CYS A 500 10.47 -29.56 7.15
C CYS A 500 11.54 -29.53 8.26
N ARG A 501 12.04 -28.34 8.61
CA ARG A 501 12.90 -28.18 9.78
C ARG A 501 12.07 -28.13 11.06
N MET A 502 12.72 -28.39 12.19
CA MET A 502 12.10 -28.23 13.51
C MET A 502 11.68 -26.78 13.72
N GLY A 503 10.44 -26.55 14.16
CA GLY A 503 9.93 -25.21 14.48
C GLY A 503 9.61 -24.32 13.28
N GLU A 504 10.07 -24.66 12.07
CA GLU A 504 9.76 -23.92 10.84
C GLU A 504 8.51 -24.49 10.16
N GLY A 505 7.62 -23.62 9.72
CA GLY A 505 6.43 -24.02 8.95
C GLY A 505 6.74 -24.06 7.45
N GLY A 506 6.25 -25.08 6.74
CA GLY A 506 6.32 -25.11 5.28
C GLY A 506 6.95 -26.39 4.72
N PRO A 507 6.34 -27.04 3.72
CA PRO A 507 7.00 -28.11 3.00
C PRO A 507 7.99 -27.54 1.98
N PHE A 508 9.22 -28.04 1.98
CA PHE A 508 9.98 -28.16 0.73
C PHE A 508 9.31 -29.27 -0.09
N SER A 509 8.23 -28.95 -0.81
CA SER A 509 7.61 -29.94 -1.70
C SER A 509 8.50 -30.11 -2.92
N LEU A 510 9.12 -31.30 -3.02
CA LEU A 510 9.72 -31.72 -4.28
C LEU A 510 8.58 -32.03 -5.24
N TYR A 511 8.48 -31.28 -6.34
CA TYR A 511 7.40 -31.36 -7.33
C TYR A 511 6.92 -32.80 -7.56
N PRO A 512 5.60 -33.04 -7.71
CA PRO A 512 5.08 -34.38 -7.92
C PRO A 512 5.81 -35.03 -9.10
N LYS A 513 6.17 -36.31 -8.96
CA LYS A 513 6.80 -37.03 -10.07
C LYS A 513 5.82 -37.07 -11.26
N PRO A 514 6.27 -36.71 -12.48
CA PRO A 514 5.47 -36.88 -13.69
C PRO A 514 4.92 -38.32 -13.77
N GLY A 515 3.63 -38.46 -14.04
CA GLY A 515 2.98 -39.78 -14.20
C GLY A 515 2.27 -40.33 -12.96
N ALA A 516 2.19 -39.59 -11.84
CA ALA A 516 1.26 -39.93 -10.78
C ALA A 516 -0.19 -39.74 -11.29
N VAL A 517 -0.78 -40.82 -11.81
CA VAL A 517 -2.20 -40.84 -12.21
C VAL A 517 -3.03 -40.76 -10.93
N PHE A 518 -3.81 -39.70 -10.82
CA PHE A 518 -4.70 -39.55 -9.69
C PHE A 518 -5.93 -40.43 -9.88
N PRO A 519 -6.38 -41.10 -8.82
CA PRO A 519 -7.55 -41.96 -8.89
C PRO A 519 -8.85 -41.18 -9.04
N GLU A 520 -9.83 -41.77 -9.73
CA GLU A 520 -11.26 -41.46 -9.57
C GLU A 520 -11.73 -41.97 -8.20
N ALA A 521 -11.29 -41.33 -7.12
CA ALA A 521 -11.72 -41.64 -5.76
C ALA A 521 -12.26 -40.38 -5.10
N ASP A 522 -13.36 -40.49 -4.36
CA ASP A 522 -13.89 -39.39 -3.53
C ASP A 522 -13.13 -39.24 -2.21
N ARG A 523 -12.40 -40.30 -1.82
CA ARG A 523 -11.59 -40.36 -0.61
C ARG A 523 -10.30 -41.14 -0.84
N ILE A 524 -9.23 -40.69 -0.19
CA ILE A 524 -7.92 -41.33 -0.20
C ILE A 524 -7.34 -41.36 1.22
N ASP A 525 -6.45 -42.30 1.53
CA ASP A 525 -5.59 -42.13 2.69
C ASP A 525 -4.33 -41.35 2.28
N LEU A 526 -3.88 -40.43 3.12
CA LEU A 526 -2.56 -39.79 3.00
C LEU A 526 -1.60 -40.50 3.94
N ILE A 527 -0.49 -41.00 3.41
CA ILE A 527 0.54 -41.68 4.19
C ILE A 527 1.82 -40.88 4.10
N PHE A 528 2.39 -40.54 5.25
CA PHE A 528 3.69 -39.89 5.38
C PHE A 528 4.64 -40.89 6.02
N ARG A 529 5.57 -41.44 5.24
CA ARG A 529 6.53 -42.45 5.71
C ARG A 529 7.91 -41.83 5.80
N ALA A 530 8.57 -41.95 6.95
CA ALA A 530 9.91 -41.41 7.15
C ALA A 530 10.89 -41.89 6.07
N ASN A 531 11.65 -40.95 5.52
CA ASN A 531 12.73 -41.20 4.59
C ASN A 531 13.91 -40.26 4.93
N PRO A 532 14.81 -40.68 5.84
CA PRO A 532 15.97 -39.89 6.26
C PRO A 532 16.91 -39.51 5.12
N ALA A 533 16.97 -40.28 4.04
CA ALA A 533 17.82 -39.99 2.88
C ALA A 533 17.44 -38.66 2.21
N LEU A 534 16.16 -38.25 2.28
CA LEU A 534 15.74 -36.92 1.79
C LEU A 534 16.36 -35.79 2.60
N ALA A 535 16.49 -35.99 3.93
CA ALA A 535 17.09 -35.01 4.81
C ALA A 535 18.61 -34.94 4.65
N GLU A 536 19.28 -35.98 4.15
CA GLU A 536 20.73 -35.94 3.88
C GLU A 536 21.09 -34.80 2.92
N HIS A 537 20.20 -34.48 1.98
CA HIS A 537 20.41 -33.40 1.02
C HIS A 537 19.95 -32.02 1.50
N ILE A 538 19.49 -31.88 2.74
CA ILE A 538 18.98 -30.60 3.27
C ILE A 538 19.88 -30.12 4.43
N PRO A 539 20.62 -29.02 4.25
CA PRO A 539 21.42 -28.41 5.31
C PRO A 539 20.58 -28.10 6.56
N GLY A 540 21.21 -28.26 7.73
CA GLY A 540 20.60 -28.01 9.04
C GLY A 540 19.70 -29.11 9.59
N ILE A 541 19.50 -30.23 8.88
CA ILE A 541 18.71 -31.37 9.38
C ILE A 541 19.64 -32.55 9.72
N GLU A 542 19.91 -32.72 11.02
CA GLU A 542 20.76 -33.81 11.54
C GLU A 542 19.96 -34.99 12.09
N GLN A 543 18.71 -34.75 12.47
CA GLN A 543 17.81 -35.75 13.03
C GLN A 543 16.43 -35.59 12.42
N VAL A 544 15.75 -36.70 12.11
CA VAL A 544 14.35 -36.69 11.66
C VAL A 544 13.54 -37.72 12.43
N TRP A 545 12.24 -37.49 12.56
CA TRP A 545 11.36 -38.50 13.15
C TRP A 545 11.18 -39.72 12.23
N GLY A 546 11.31 -40.92 12.79
CA GLY A 546 11.30 -42.20 12.07
C GLY A 546 9.94 -42.84 11.82
N GLY A 547 8.85 -42.23 12.30
CA GLY A 547 7.53 -42.85 12.27
C GLY A 547 6.80 -42.77 10.92
N GLU A 548 5.57 -43.29 10.91
CA GLU A 548 4.63 -43.20 9.80
C GLU A 548 3.34 -42.53 10.30
N ILE A 549 2.81 -41.59 9.53
CA ILE A 549 1.49 -40.97 9.79
C ILE A 549 0.54 -41.39 8.69
N VAL A 550 -0.63 -41.91 9.07
CA VAL A 550 -1.70 -42.27 8.13
C VAL A 550 -2.95 -41.46 8.44
N LEU A 551 -3.27 -40.50 7.57
CA LEU A 551 -4.57 -39.83 7.57
C LEU A 551 -5.54 -40.63 6.74
N LYS A 552 -6.55 -41.23 7.38
CA LYS A 552 -7.54 -42.04 6.70
C LYS A 552 -8.65 -41.20 6.09
N ASP A 553 -9.21 -41.69 4.98
CA ASP A 553 -10.47 -41.20 4.41
C ASP A 553 -10.48 -39.68 4.12
N VAL A 554 -9.33 -39.13 3.73
CA VAL A 554 -9.18 -37.71 3.37
C VAL A 554 -10.02 -37.44 2.12
N PRO A 555 -10.99 -36.51 2.19
CA PRO A 555 -11.83 -36.20 1.05
C PRO A 555 -10.98 -35.55 -0.05
N VAL A 556 -11.12 -36.06 -1.26
CA VAL A 556 -10.59 -35.44 -2.47
C VAL A 556 -11.77 -34.82 -3.20
N GLY A 557 -11.69 -33.50 -3.40
CA GLY A 557 -12.72 -32.79 -4.13
C GLY A 557 -12.61 -33.14 -5.60
N ASN A 558 -13.54 -33.94 -6.12
CA ASN A 558 -13.83 -34.00 -7.54
C ASN A 558 -14.32 -32.62 -7.96
N VAL A 559 -13.42 -31.76 -8.43
CA VAL A 559 -13.83 -30.64 -9.27
C VAL A 559 -14.21 -31.32 -10.56
N PRO A 560 -15.49 -31.33 -10.97
CA PRO A 560 -15.84 -31.79 -12.29
C PRO A 560 -14.91 -31.06 -13.24
N PHE A 561 -14.09 -31.80 -13.97
CA PHE A 561 -13.43 -31.23 -15.11
C PHE A 561 -14.60 -30.91 -16.03
N GLU A 562 -15.12 -29.67 -15.95
CA GLU A 562 -15.84 -29.11 -17.08
C GLU A 562 -14.82 -29.16 -18.18
N SER A 563 -14.84 -30.25 -18.94
CA SER A 563 -14.05 -30.42 -20.12
C SER A 563 -14.33 -29.18 -20.94
N HIS A 564 -13.43 -28.22 -20.90
CA HIS A 564 -13.26 -27.36 -22.03
C HIS A 564 -12.92 -28.37 -23.11
N ALA A 565 -13.96 -28.69 -23.90
CA ALA A 565 -13.91 -29.73 -24.91
C ALA A 565 -12.57 -29.57 -25.66
N PRO A 566 -11.95 -30.67 -26.11
CA PRO A 566 -10.77 -30.59 -26.97
C PRO A 566 -10.93 -29.54 -28.08
N GLU A 567 -12.16 -29.34 -28.55
CA GLU A 567 -12.58 -28.29 -29.50
C GLU A 567 -12.42 -26.85 -28.99
N ARG A 568 -12.71 -26.54 -27.71
CA ARG A 568 -12.41 -25.22 -27.11
C ARG A 568 -10.93 -25.04 -26.81
N ARG A 569 -10.17 -26.10 -26.52
CA ARG A 569 -8.70 -26.02 -26.44
C ARG A 569 -8.10 -25.76 -27.81
N ALA A 570 -8.52 -26.48 -28.84
CA ALA A 570 -8.06 -26.26 -30.22
C ALA A 570 -8.49 -24.89 -30.76
N ALA A 571 -9.71 -24.42 -30.47
CA ALA A 571 -10.16 -23.08 -30.86
C ALA A 571 -9.47 -21.96 -30.04
N ALA A 572 -9.29 -22.13 -28.72
CA ALA A 572 -8.59 -21.14 -27.89
C ALA A 572 -7.07 -21.14 -28.13
N PHE A 573 -6.45 -22.26 -28.52
CA PHE A 573 -5.03 -22.33 -28.90
C PHE A 573 -4.78 -21.91 -30.36
N ALA A 574 -5.71 -22.18 -31.29
CA ALA A 574 -5.61 -21.68 -32.65
C ALA A 574 -5.84 -20.16 -32.73
N ASP A 575 -6.57 -19.59 -31.76
CA ASP A 575 -6.87 -18.15 -31.68
C ASP A 575 -6.00 -17.38 -30.67
N ALA A 576 -5.04 -18.02 -29.97
CA ALA A 576 -4.19 -17.33 -28.99
C ALA A 576 -2.70 -17.63 -29.17
N PHE A 577 -2.02 -16.74 -29.91
CA PHE A 577 -0.62 -16.44 -29.61
C PHE A 577 -0.61 -15.57 -28.34
N VAL A 578 -0.05 -16.07 -27.24
CA VAL A 578 0.09 -15.27 -26.01
C VAL A 578 1.39 -14.49 -26.09
N VAL A 579 1.28 -13.21 -26.47
CA VAL A 579 2.35 -12.21 -26.24
C VAL A 579 2.16 -11.68 -24.83
N SER A 580 3.00 -12.11 -23.88
CA SER A 580 2.97 -11.59 -22.51
C SER A 580 3.98 -10.45 -22.34
N GLY A 581 3.48 -9.22 -22.26
CA GLY A 581 4.17 -8.06 -21.68
C GLY A 581 3.27 -7.42 -20.62
N HIS A 582 3.78 -6.48 -19.82
CA HIS A 582 2.95 -5.72 -18.86
C HIS A 582 2.02 -4.76 -19.61
N GLY A 583 0.90 -5.31 -20.10
CA GLY A 583 -0.10 -4.71 -20.98
C GLY A 583 -0.69 -5.79 -21.88
N HIS A 584 -1.93 -6.21 -21.63
CA HIS A 584 -2.57 -7.27 -22.41
C HIS A 584 -2.84 -6.82 -23.85
N ALA A 585 -2.24 -7.48 -24.84
CA ALA A 585 -2.68 -7.48 -26.22
C ALA A 585 -2.97 -8.93 -26.65
N VAL A 586 -4.16 -9.18 -27.20
CA VAL A 586 -4.57 -10.49 -27.71
C VAL A 586 -4.50 -10.42 -29.24
N LEU A 587 -3.61 -11.19 -29.84
CA LEU A 587 -3.56 -11.39 -31.30
C LEU A 587 -4.63 -12.41 -31.69
N ARG A 588 -5.68 -11.96 -32.38
CA ARG A 588 -6.64 -12.84 -33.07
C ARG A 588 -6.23 -13.00 -34.54
N ARG A 589 -6.49 -14.18 -35.10
CA ARG A 589 -6.33 -14.49 -36.53
C ARG A 589 -7.44 -13.84 -37.36
N THR A 590 -7.46 -12.51 -37.41
CA THR A 590 -8.25 -11.68 -38.33
C THR A 590 -7.47 -10.40 -38.58
N ASP A 591 -7.62 -9.82 -39.78
CA ASP A 591 -6.87 -8.70 -40.38
C ASP A 591 -6.88 -7.34 -39.62
N GLU A 592 -6.70 -7.31 -38.30
CA GLU A 592 -6.73 -6.09 -37.50
C GLU A 592 -5.36 -5.74 -36.87
N GLU A 593 -5.06 -4.44 -36.96
CA GLU A 593 -3.82 -3.76 -36.60
C GLU A 593 -3.49 -3.89 -35.09
N VAL A 594 -2.28 -4.33 -34.73
CA VAL A 594 -1.83 -4.44 -33.33
C VAL A 594 -0.94 -3.25 -32.98
N THR A 595 -1.37 -2.41 -32.02
CA THR A 595 -0.55 -1.33 -31.47
C THR A 595 0.18 -1.81 -30.21
N LEU A 596 1.50 -2.00 -30.29
CA LEU A 596 2.35 -2.31 -29.13
C LEU A 596 2.81 -1.00 -28.46
N ARG A 597 2.48 -0.81 -27.18
CA ARG A 597 3.14 0.20 -26.34
C ARG A 597 4.35 -0.42 -25.65
N TRP A 598 5.52 0.19 -25.91
CA TRP A 598 6.81 0.02 -25.24
C TRP A 598 6.91 -1.16 -24.27
N HIS A 599 7.48 -2.28 -24.74
CA HIS A 599 8.27 -3.20 -23.91
C HIS A 599 9.38 -3.83 -24.77
N THR A 600 10.58 -3.95 -24.18
CA THR A 600 11.84 -4.38 -24.80
C THR A 600 11.98 -5.89 -24.99
N GLU A 601 10.88 -6.66 -24.89
CA GLU A 601 10.91 -8.12 -24.94
C GLU A 601 9.67 -8.71 -25.64
N LEU A 602 9.89 -9.57 -26.64
CA LEU A 602 8.85 -10.39 -27.27
C LEU A 602 9.10 -11.84 -26.89
N ARG A 603 8.10 -12.51 -26.32
CA ARG A 603 8.16 -13.93 -26.00
C ARG A 603 7.31 -14.73 -26.96
N ILE A 604 7.89 -15.78 -27.54
CA ILE A 604 7.24 -16.72 -28.43
C ILE A 604 7.30 -18.11 -27.79
N THR A 605 6.16 -18.79 -27.66
CA THR A 605 6.10 -20.17 -27.17
C THR A 605 5.78 -21.10 -28.34
N LEU A 606 6.66 -22.07 -28.60
CA LEU A 606 6.49 -23.06 -29.66
C LEU A 606 6.04 -24.40 -29.06
N PRO A 607 5.08 -25.11 -29.70
CA PRO A 607 4.53 -26.37 -29.21
C PRO A 607 5.45 -27.58 -29.43
N THR A 608 6.64 -27.37 -29.99
CA THR A 608 7.60 -28.44 -30.27
C THR A 608 8.91 -28.17 -29.55
N ALA A 609 9.38 -29.18 -28.81
CA ALA A 609 10.74 -29.25 -28.31
C ALA A 609 11.70 -29.18 -29.50
N GLY A 610 12.42 -28.08 -29.62
CA GLY A 610 13.36 -27.86 -30.71
C GLY A 610 14.34 -26.74 -30.40
N ALA A 611 15.53 -26.83 -30.98
CA ALA A 611 16.51 -25.77 -30.96
C ALA A 611 16.23 -24.86 -32.16
N TRP A 612 15.71 -23.66 -31.89
CA TRP A 612 15.30 -22.70 -32.91
C TRP A 612 16.19 -21.46 -32.81
N GLU A 613 16.55 -20.91 -33.96
CA GLU A 613 17.17 -19.61 -34.10
C GLU A 613 16.11 -18.64 -34.63
N ALA A 614 15.94 -17.50 -33.94
CA ALA A 614 15.06 -16.44 -34.41
C ALA A 614 15.89 -15.40 -35.18
N ILE A 615 15.63 -15.31 -36.48
CA ILE A 615 16.31 -14.43 -37.42
C ILE A 615 15.38 -13.33 -37.86
N TRP A 616 15.93 -12.13 -37.94
CA TRP A 616 15.19 -10.91 -38.24
C TRP A 616 15.49 -10.53 -39.67
N LEU A 617 14.48 -10.50 -40.53
CA LEU A 617 14.63 -9.97 -41.87
C LEU A 617 13.97 -8.59 -41.93
N ARG A 618 14.77 -7.57 -42.26
CA ARG A 618 14.23 -6.27 -42.66
C ARG A 618 13.48 -6.42 -43.99
N GLU A 619 12.65 -5.45 -44.33
CA GLU A 619 11.90 -5.45 -45.60
C GLU A 619 12.83 -5.48 -46.83
N ASP A 620 14.09 -5.04 -46.70
CA ASP A 620 15.13 -5.15 -47.73
C ASP A 620 15.85 -6.52 -47.79
N GLY A 621 15.44 -7.47 -46.93
CA GLY A 621 16.01 -8.81 -46.81
C GLY A 621 17.31 -8.88 -46.01
N SER A 622 17.79 -7.77 -45.42
CA SER A 622 18.99 -7.81 -44.59
C SER A 622 18.70 -8.32 -43.18
N GLU A 623 19.62 -9.12 -42.64
CA GLU A 623 19.51 -9.70 -41.30
C GLU A 623 19.93 -8.66 -40.24
N SER A 624 19.03 -8.26 -39.34
CA SER A 624 19.31 -7.15 -38.39
C SER A 624 19.71 -7.59 -36.98
N ALA A 625 19.39 -8.82 -36.58
CA ALA A 625 19.78 -9.40 -35.28
C ALA A 625 19.53 -10.92 -35.26
N VAL A 626 20.17 -11.62 -34.32
CA VAL A 626 19.84 -13.00 -33.93
C VAL A 626 19.43 -12.96 -32.46
N GLY A 627 18.22 -13.44 -32.15
CA GLY A 627 17.78 -13.60 -30.77
C GLY A 627 18.32 -14.90 -30.16
N THR A 628 18.83 -14.87 -28.93
CA THR A 628 19.34 -16.08 -28.26
C THR A 628 18.21 -16.80 -27.53
N LEU A 629 18.10 -18.10 -27.75
CA LEU A 629 17.11 -18.99 -27.16
C LEU A 629 17.26 -19.00 -25.62
N SER A 630 16.16 -18.81 -24.89
CA SER A 630 16.16 -18.76 -23.43
C SER A 630 15.23 -19.81 -22.85
N GLY A 631 15.74 -21.04 -22.83
CA GLY A 631 15.22 -22.10 -21.97
C GLY A 631 14.28 -23.09 -22.64
N HIS A 632 14.51 -24.36 -22.32
CA HIS A 632 13.62 -25.47 -22.64
C HIS A 632 12.85 -25.86 -21.38
N ARG A 633 11.52 -25.90 -21.43
CA ARG A 633 10.68 -26.16 -20.26
C ARG A 633 9.59 -27.19 -20.57
N GLY A 634 9.98 -28.45 -20.71
CA GLY A 634 9.04 -29.54 -20.99
C GLY A 634 8.87 -29.77 -22.51
N ASP A 635 7.63 -29.79 -22.98
CA ASP A 635 7.23 -30.07 -24.37
C ASP A 635 7.22 -28.84 -25.29
N HIS A 636 7.50 -27.66 -24.74
CA HIS A 636 7.54 -26.39 -25.46
C HIS A 636 8.90 -25.70 -25.38
N THR A 637 9.19 -24.87 -26.39
CA THR A 637 10.35 -23.98 -26.42
C THR A 637 9.88 -22.55 -26.23
N GLU A 638 10.38 -21.85 -25.20
CA GLU A 638 10.14 -20.42 -25.01
C GLU A 638 11.32 -19.64 -25.59
N ILE A 639 11.02 -18.69 -26.48
CA ILE A 639 12.01 -17.82 -27.12
C ILE A 639 11.73 -16.41 -26.65
N SER A 640 12.55 -15.89 -25.74
CA SER A 640 12.56 -14.46 -25.42
C SER A 640 13.48 -13.69 -26.36
N LEU A 641 12.93 -12.65 -26.98
CA LEU A 641 13.60 -11.78 -27.94
C LEU A 641 13.71 -10.37 -27.35
N LYS A 642 14.93 -9.94 -27.06
CA LYS A 642 15.19 -8.57 -26.57
C LYS A 642 15.49 -7.63 -27.75
N PHE A 643 14.82 -6.48 -27.80
CA PHE A 643 14.94 -5.52 -28.90
C PHE A 643 16.04 -4.48 -28.65
N LYS A 644 16.78 -4.10 -29.71
CA LYS A 644 17.40 -2.77 -29.80
C LYS A 644 16.37 -1.76 -30.33
N PRO A 645 16.51 -0.45 -30.08
CA PRO A 645 15.56 0.54 -30.58
C PRO A 645 15.48 0.46 -32.12
N VAL A 646 14.29 0.13 -32.63
CA VAL A 646 13.99 0.09 -34.07
C VAL A 646 13.55 1.49 -34.50
N VAL A 647 13.84 1.88 -35.74
CA VAL A 647 13.38 3.15 -36.30
C VAL A 647 11.84 3.11 -36.45
N PRO A 648 11.11 4.15 -36.02
CA PRO A 648 9.65 4.22 -36.21
C PRO A 648 9.25 3.99 -37.67
N GLY A 649 8.28 3.10 -37.92
CA GLY A 649 7.74 2.81 -39.25
C GLY A 649 8.45 1.69 -40.03
N GLU A 650 9.47 1.07 -39.45
CA GLU A 650 10.17 -0.06 -40.06
C GLU A 650 9.37 -1.37 -39.90
N ARG A 651 9.22 -2.11 -41.01
CA ARG A 651 8.63 -3.46 -41.02
C ARG A 651 9.70 -4.52 -40.78
N ILE A 652 9.39 -5.46 -39.90
CA ILE A 652 10.28 -6.55 -39.53
C ILE A 652 9.54 -7.87 -39.76
N HIS A 653 10.23 -8.82 -40.40
CA HIS A 653 9.83 -10.22 -40.46
C HIS A 653 10.63 -11.01 -39.44
N VAL A 654 9.95 -11.83 -38.65
CA VAL A 654 10.58 -12.81 -37.76
C VAL A 654 10.56 -14.15 -38.49
N VAL A 655 11.72 -14.78 -38.62
CA VAL A 655 11.88 -16.13 -39.20
C VAL A 655 12.44 -17.02 -38.10
N LEU A 656 11.79 -18.15 -37.85
CA LEU A 656 12.32 -19.17 -36.96
C LEU A 656 12.96 -20.27 -37.81
N ARG A 657 14.28 -20.37 -37.75
CA ARG A 657 15.06 -21.43 -38.39
C ARG A 657 15.39 -22.52 -37.37
N PRO A 658 15.23 -23.81 -37.69
CA PRO A 658 15.79 -24.87 -36.84
C PRO A 658 17.33 -24.79 -36.88
N ILE A 659 18.00 -24.97 -35.74
CA ILE A 659 19.47 -24.98 -35.69
C ILE A 659 19.97 -26.22 -36.44
N PRO A 660 20.79 -26.07 -37.50
CA PRO A 660 21.11 -27.16 -38.43
C PRO A 660 21.64 -28.43 -37.75
N GLU A 661 22.47 -28.25 -36.71
CA GLU A 661 23.12 -29.34 -35.96
C GLU A 661 22.12 -30.22 -35.19
N ARG A 662 20.90 -29.76 -34.95
CA ARG A 662 19.82 -30.50 -34.29
C ARG A 662 18.58 -30.73 -35.15
N ALA A 663 18.47 -30.03 -36.27
CA ALA A 663 17.37 -30.17 -37.23
C ALA A 663 17.25 -31.61 -37.76
N GLU A 664 18.40 -32.26 -37.99
CA GLU A 664 18.49 -33.64 -38.49
C GLU A 664 18.09 -34.67 -37.41
N GLU A 665 18.44 -34.45 -36.14
CA GLU A 665 18.05 -35.31 -35.02
C GLU A 665 16.55 -35.25 -34.72
N LEU A 666 15.91 -34.11 -34.98
CA LEU A 666 14.50 -33.86 -34.65
C LEU A 666 13.55 -34.02 -35.84
N GLY A 667 14.06 -34.23 -37.06
CA GLY A 667 13.26 -34.37 -38.27
C GLY A 667 12.51 -33.10 -38.68
N VAL A 668 13.03 -31.93 -38.30
CA VAL A 668 12.42 -30.61 -38.60
C VAL A 668 13.28 -29.91 -39.64
N THR A 669 12.84 -29.91 -40.91
CA THR A 669 13.58 -29.31 -42.03
C THR A 669 13.05 -27.97 -42.50
N ASP A 670 11.84 -27.59 -42.06
CA ASP A 670 11.12 -26.46 -42.64
C ASP A 670 11.29 -25.19 -41.78
N GLU A 671 11.62 -24.07 -42.42
CA GLU A 671 11.61 -22.75 -41.79
C GLU A 671 10.17 -22.30 -41.51
N ILE A 672 9.94 -21.69 -40.35
CA ILE A 672 8.64 -21.10 -40.03
C ILE A 672 8.70 -19.59 -40.32
N TRP A 673 7.95 -19.17 -41.33
CA TRP A 673 7.80 -17.77 -41.73
C TRP A 673 6.53 -17.17 -41.12
N PHE A 674 6.65 -16.06 -40.40
CA PHE A 674 5.50 -15.22 -40.05
C PHE A 674 5.26 -14.26 -41.22
N THR A 675 4.29 -14.59 -42.07
CA THR A 675 4.12 -13.96 -43.39
C THR A 675 3.40 -12.60 -43.37
N ASP A 676 2.77 -12.23 -42.26
CA ASP A 676 2.13 -10.91 -42.13
C ASP A 676 3.05 -9.94 -41.37
N PRO A 677 3.53 -8.85 -42.01
CA PRO A 677 4.41 -7.88 -41.36
C PRO A 677 3.66 -7.19 -40.21
N ILE A 678 4.24 -7.18 -39.01
CA ILE A 678 3.68 -6.49 -37.85
C ILE A 678 3.98 -4.98 -37.98
N PRO A 679 2.98 -4.11 -38.17
CA PRO A 679 3.22 -2.67 -38.23
C PRO A 679 3.51 -2.12 -36.83
N LEU A 680 4.71 -1.59 -36.61
CA LEU A 680 5.07 -0.87 -35.38
C LEU A 680 4.67 0.62 -35.53
N GLN A 681 3.52 1.01 -34.99
CA GLN A 681 3.17 2.43 -34.85
C GLN A 681 3.70 3.00 -33.52
N LEU A 682 4.49 4.07 -33.60
CA LEU A 682 5.02 4.78 -32.45
C LEU A 682 4.09 5.94 -32.07
N GLN A 683 3.53 5.93 -30.86
CA GLN A 683 3.02 7.16 -30.24
C GLN A 683 4.16 7.82 -29.46
N VAL A 684 4.59 8.99 -29.92
CA VAL A 684 5.51 9.87 -29.18
C VAL A 684 4.70 10.61 -28.09
N PRO A 685 5.21 10.76 -26.85
CA PRO A 685 4.54 11.51 -25.78
C PRO A 685 4.25 12.98 -26.12
#